data_AF-A0A3L7T9U6-F1
#
_entry.id   AF-A0A3L7T9U6-F1
#
_cell.length_a   1.000
_cell.length_b   1.000
_cell.length_c   1.000
_cell.angle_alpha   90.00
_cell.angle_beta   90.00
_cell.angle_gamma   90.00
#
_symmetry.space_group_name_H-M   'P 1'
#
loop_
_entity.id
_entity.type
_entity.pdbx_description
1 polymer ?
#
loop_
_entity_poly.entity_id
_entity_poly.type
_entity_poly.pdbx_seq_one_letter_code
_entity_poly.pdbx_strand_id
1 'polypeptide(L)'
;MNALPIQFEHPLALFLCLLLVLVAVLAWRSRHGEGTTKWWTTLLLRTIVVLCLVGAISQPSLTRQGEAITTVFVLDDSRSVPLELRQQARVYAKALVDGKPNAEDRVAAITLGREAAIAAQPDEHSIVPTEEHTGGRDATNVAAGLRQALSIMPPDTARRIVLFSDGNENMGDALAEARLAAANGIPIDVVPLEYEFRNEVVFEGIRAPSRARLGQTADLRLTLRSQAATSGRLTLTESGRPIDLSPDDEGDARMIELPAGATAINVPIPFDASGARRFEAVFEPIDAQSDAQLENNRATAVTFVGGEGEVLIVDEGGIESGPLREALVDSGIAVRTVGPSELSQGADFLGGFDAVILANVARWNIDGETDRLLRAYVHDLGGGLLMLGGDQSFGAGGWIGSETAQALPVKLDPPATRQMVRGALVCVVHSCEMPRGNYWAQQVTIAAVEALSRLDLIGIITWTGGPNWALPLSEAGDKSRAVAAARSMVVGDMVDFDGTVQMALKSLAESRAGQRHIIIVSDGDPSPPTAKTLADAVEAKVTIATVMVAGHGTPQDNANMKLVADTTGGNFYEVKNPKNLPKIFIKEAQMVARSLLVEGDFQPTVSSSSSGPTRGFIAVPGIAGYVLCIPRDGLATVRIYNVTQEGNDPIYADWNFGLGRSVVFTSDIAGRWGKSWSAWSDFKPFWEQTVRWLMRPPVPQNLALRTRVEGDRGIVELEALSNAGGFATDVQPDSAIIAPDGSLSSLSLQQIGPGRWRGEFKVEEAGSYLVNVSAAAGGSDPNARRGSVQASVSVPYPKEFRTVRDNRALLESIAQETGGRVLALGDAIAAKDGVAFEKTALAIPESAKRIWDLLAIIAAGCFLLDVAVRRLTFDADAARKRLQSAMTPLGAGGDATVAAWKTARNRAGTARGIAASQEDPLATRMGPALDTKSEASDAGVGARQAASTRGSDSVVDPRNAANPEEESPTTRLLRARKRATMDDSGGDSDAQQGKGKPSE
;
A
#
# COMPACT_ATOMS: atom_id res chain seq x y z
N MET A 1 -0.50 -27.00 -51.76
CA MET A 1 -1.38 -28.17 -51.53
C MET A 1 -2.27 -27.81 -50.36
N ASN A 2 -3.56 -27.60 -50.57
CA ASN A 2 -4.51 -27.25 -49.51
C ASN A 2 -4.64 -28.46 -48.57
N ALA A 3 -3.87 -28.46 -47.48
CA ALA A 3 -4.08 -29.39 -46.38
C ALA A 3 -5.50 -29.13 -45.84
N LEU A 4 -6.32 -30.18 -45.75
CA LEU A 4 -7.61 -30.09 -45.08
C LEU A 4 -7.35 -29.56 -43.64
N PRO A 5 -8.08 -28.55 -43.16
CA PRO A 5 -7.81 -27.87 -41.88
C PRO A 5 -8.31 -28.69 -40.68
N ILE A 6 -8.04 -29.99 -40.67
CA ILE A 6 -8.51 -30.94 -39.65
C ILE A 6 -7.29 -31.65 -39.07
N GLN A 7 -7.02 -31.40 -37.79
CA GLN A 7 -6.00 -32.11 -37.01
C GLN A 7 -6.70 -33.04 -36.01
N PHE A 8 -6.09 -34.17 -35.68
CA PHE A 8 -6.58 -35.10 -34.66
C PHE A 8 -5.64 -35.06 -33.46
N GLU A 9 -6.13 -34.71 -32.25
CA GLU A 9 -5.30 -34.74 -31.03
C GLU A 9 -4.88 -36.19 -30.69
N HIS A 10 -5.69 -37.18 -31.05
CA HIS A 10 -5.43 -38.60 -30.82
C HIS A 10 -5.54 -39.44 -32.12
N PRO A 11 -4.56 -39.35 -33.04
CA PRO A 11 -4.64 -40.03 -34.34
C PRO A 11 -4.67 -41.55 -34.22
N LEU A 12 -4.09 -42.11 -33.14
CA LEU A 12 -4.11 -43.56 -32.87
C LEU A 12 -5.54 -44.10 -32.63
N ALA A 13 -6.48 -43.25 -32.19
CA ALA A 13 -7.86 -43.67 -32.00
C ALA A 13 -8.53 -44.08 -33.32
N LEU A 14 -8.04 -43.62 -34.48
CA LEU A 14 -8.55 -44.02 -35.78
C LEU A 14 -8.37 -45.53 -36.06
N PHE A 15 -7.45 -46.22 -35.38
CA PHE A 15 -7.34 -47.68 -35.45
C PHE A 15 -8.58 -48.40 -34.90
N LEU A 16 -9.39 -47.74 -34.07
CA LEU A 16 -10.68 -48.27 -33.62
C LEU A 16 -11.69 -48.46 -34.76
N CYS A 17 -11.45 -47.87 -35.94
CA CYS A 17 -12.21 -48.21 -37.16
C CYS A 17 -12.14 -49.70 -37.52
N LEU A 18 -11.14 -50.46 -37.03
CA LEU A 18 -11.10 -51.92 -37.16
C LEU A 18 -12.30 -52.62 -36.49
N LEU A 19 -12.97 -51.98 -35.53
CA LEU A 19 -14.22 -52.48 -34.95
C LEU A 19 -15.34 -52.60 -35.99
N LEU A 20 -15.27 -51.88 -37.12
CA LEU A 20 -16.21 -52.02 -38.23
C LEU A 20 -16.15 -53.43 -38.85
N VAL A 21 -14.98 -54.07 -38.87
CA VAL A 21 -14.83 -55.46 -39.34
C VAL A 21 -15.58 -56.41 -38.40
N LEU A 22 -15.46 -56.20 -37.09
CA LEU A 22 -16.19 -56.98 -36.09
C LEU A 22 -17.71 -56.77 -36.22
N VAL A 23 -18.16 -55.52 -36.41
CA VAL A 23 -19.58 -55.18 -36.65
C VAL A 23 -20.10 -55.88 -37.91
N ALA A 24 -19.34 -55.87 -39.01
CA ALA A 24 -19.70 -56.54 -40.24
C ALA A 24 -19.78 -58.07 -40.07
N VAL A 25 -18.84 -58.69 -39.35
CA VAL A 25 -18.84 -60.14 -39.08
C VAL A 25 -20.01 -60.55 -38.18
N LEU A 26 -20.30 -59.77 -37.12
CA LEU A 26 -21.43 -60.02 -36.22
C LEU A 26 -22.77 -59.83 -36.94
N ALA A 27 -22.90 -58.79 -37.75
CA ALA A 27 -24.08 -58.57 -38.59
C ALA A 27 -24.26 -59.70 -39.61
N TRP A 28 -23.18 -60.18 -40.22
CA TRP A 28 -23.25 -61.29 -41.17
C TRP A 28 -23.72 -62.59 -40.51
N ARG A 29 -23.31 -62.85 -39.25
CA ARG A 29 -23.80 -64.00 -38.46
C ARG A 29 -25.26 -63.87 -38.02
N SER A 30 -25.79 -62.67 -37.81
CA SER A 30 -27.18 -62.44 -37.42
C SER A 30 -28.18 -62.44 -38.59
N ARG A 31 -27.72 -62.68 -39.83
CA ARG A 31 -28.52 -62.64 -41.05
C ARG A 31 -29.64 -63.69 -41.11
N HIS A 32 -29.55 -64.77 -40.32
CA HIS A 32 -30.52 -65.87 -40.33
C HIS A 32 -31.80 -65.64 -39.50
N GLY A 33 -31.98 -64.46 -38.88
CA GLY A 33 -33.15 -64.17 -38.02
C GLY A 33 -33.92 -62.88 -38.33
N GLU A 34 -33.52 -62.07 -39.31
CA GLU A 34 -34.12 -60.75 -39.61
C GLU A 34 -34.44 -60.56 -41.10
N GLY A 35 -35.45 -59.73 -41.42
CA GLY A 35 -35.77 -59.36 -42.80
C GLY A 35 -34.67 -58.53 -43.47
N THR A 36 -34.42 -58.76 -44.77
CA THR A 36 -33.28 -58.22 -45.53
C THR A 36 -33.14 -56.70 -45.43
N THR A 37 -34.24 -55.96 -45.40
CA THR A 37 -34.25 -54.48 -45.30
C THR A 37 -33.83 -54.00 -43.91
N LYS A 38 -34.32 -54.66 -42.85
CA LYS A 38 -33.98 -54.33 -41.45
C LYS A 38 -32.51 -54.61 -41.14
N TRP A 39 -31.97 -55.65 -41.77
CA TRP A 39 -30.56 -56.01 -41.66
C TRP A 39 -29.64 -54.92 -42.23
N TRP A 40 -29.93 -54.44 -43.45
CA TRP A 40 -29.14 -53.37 -44.08
C TRP A 40 -29.24 -52.03 -43.34
N THR A 41 -30.43 -51.66 -42.86
CA THR A 41 -30.60 -50.39 -42.13
C THR A 41 -29.88 -50.40 -40.79
N THR A 42 -29.92 -51.51 -40.06
CA THR A 42 -29.22 -51.68 -38.77
C THR A 42 -27.70 -51.68 -38.98
N LEU A 43 -27.19 -52.36 -40.00
CA LEU A 43 -25.77 -52.36 -40.33
C LEU A 43 -25.26 -50.95 -40.67
N LEU A 44 -26.02 -50.20 -41.47
CA LEU A 44 -25.66 -48.83 -41.88
C LEU A 44 -25.68 -47.86 -40.68
N LEU A 45 -26.73 -47.89 -39.87
CA LEU A 45 -26.82 -47.06 -38.66
C LEU A 45 -25.70 -47.37 -37.67
N ARG A 46 -25.41 -48.65 -37.44
CA ARG A 46 -24.35 -49.08 -36.52
C ARG A 46 -22.95 -48.71 -37.03
N THR A 47 -22.74 -48.76 -38.34
CA THR A 47 -21.51 -48.29 -38.98
C THR A 47 -21.32 -46.78 -38.78
N ILE A 48 -22.39 -45.98 -38.96
CA ILE A 48 -22.37 -44.53 -38.73
C ILE A 48 -22.10 -44.21 -37.26
N VAL A 49 -22.75 -44.90 -36.31
CA VAL A 49 -22.51 -44.72 -34.87
C VAL A 49 -21.05 -45.00 -34.51
N VAL A 50 -20.48 -46.10 -34.99
CA VAL A 50 -19.07 -46.45 -34.73
C VAL A 50 -18.14 -45.40 -35.35
N LEU A 51 -18.39 -44.96 -36.58
CA LEU A 51 -17.59 -43.89 -37.21
C LEU A 51 -17.67 -42.56 -36.45
N CYS A 52 -18.85 -42.16 -35.99
CA CYS A 52 -19.02 -40.93 -35.20
C CYS A 52 -18.36 -41.04 -33.82
N LEU A 53 -18.42 -42.21 -33.16
CA LEU A 53 -17.74 -42.45 -31.88
C LEU A 53 -16.22 -42.47 -32.02
N VAL A 54 -15.69 -43.18 -33.03
CA VAL A 54 -14.26 -43.16 -33.32
C VAL A 54 -13.81 -41.74 -33.68
N GLY A 55 -14.61 -41.02 -34.46
CA GLY A 55 -14.42 -39.60 -34.74
C GLY A 55 -14.38 -38.76 -33.47
N ALA A 56 -15.33 -38.91 -32.54
CA ALA A 56 -15.34 -38.18 -31.28
C ALA A 56 -14.12 -38.49 -30.40
N ILE A 57 -13.72 -39.77 -30.30
CA ILE A 57 -12.54 -40.21 -29.51
C ILE A 57 -11.23 -39.70 -30.13
N SER A 58 -11.17 -39.60 -31.46
CA SER A 58 -9.99 -39.05 -32.17
C SER A 58 -9.81 -37.54 -31.98
N GLN A 59 -10.78 -36.86 -31.36
CA GLN A 59 -10.78 -35.43 -31.05
C GLN A 59 -10.33 -34.56 -32.23
N PRO A 60 -11.13 -34.49 -33.32
CA PRO A 60 -10.84 -33.62 -34.44
C PRO A 60 -10.97 -32.16 -34.02
N SER A 61 -9.95 -31.37 -34.37
CA SER A 61 -9.92 -29.93 -34.22
C SER A 61 -9.81 -29.26 -35.59
N LEU A 62 -10.58 -28.19 -35.78
CA LEU A 62 -10.46 -27.33 -36.96
C LEU A 62 -9.40 -26.27 -36.67
N THR A 63 -8.31 -26.27 -37.41
CA THR A 63 -7.27 -25.25 -37.30
C THR A 63 -7.70 -24.02 -38.11
N ARG A 64 -7.99 -22.91 -37.43
CA ARG A 64 -8.11 -21.59 -38.06
C ARG A 64 -6.84 -20.80 -37.72
N GLN A 65 -6.15 -20.33 -38.74
CA GLN A 65 -5.10 -19.33 -38.57
C GLN A 65 -5.78 -18.00 -38.20
N GLY A 66 -5.37 -17.40 -37.08
CA GLY A 66 -5.88 -16.10 -36.68
C GLY A 66 -5.41 -15.03 -37.67
N GLU A 67 -6.33 -14.29 -38.28
CA GLU A 67 -5.98 -13.20 -39.19
C GLU A 67 -5.77 -11.85 -38.48
N ALA A 68 -6.13 -11.76 -37.21
CA ALA A 68 -6.06 -10.54 -36.40
C ALA A 68 -4.72 -10.39 -35.65
N ILE A 69 -4.30 -9.15 -35.46
CA ILE A 69 -3.10 -8.76 -34.72
C ILE A 69 -3.51 -7.99 -33.47
N THR A 70 -2.88 -8.29 -32.33
CA THR A 70 -2.88 -7.42 -31.16
C THR A 70 -1.59 -6.61 -31.12
N THR A 71 -1.72 -5.28 -31.19
CA THR A 71 -0.61 -4.35 -31.04
C THR A 71 -0.71 -3.61 -29.72
N VAL A 72 0.34 -3.71 -28.91
CA VAL A 72 0.45 -2.99 -27.62
C VAL A 72 1.35 -1.77 -27.79
N PHE A 73 0.80 -0.59 -27.55
CA PHE A 73 1.52 0.67 -27.53
C PHE A 73 2.04 0.93 -26.12
N VAL A 74 3.35 1.03 -25.95
CA VAL A 74 4.00 1.37 -24.68
C VAL A 74 4.53 2.80 -24.80
N LEU A 75 3.95 3.71 -24.03
CA LEU A 75 4.20 5.16 -24.10
C LEU A 75 4.98 5.63 -22.88
N ASP A 76 6.16 6.20 -23.11
CA ASP A 76 6.96 6.90 -22.12
C ASP A 76 6.35 8.24 -21.72
N ASP A 77 5.86 8.31 -20.47
CA ASP A 77 5.30 9.51 -19.87
C ASP A 77 6.11 9.97 -18.66
N SER A 78 7.36 9.50 -18.54
CA SER A 78 8.34 9.96 -17.56
C SER A 78 8.68 11.44 -17.73
N ARG A 79 9.35 12.01 -16.71
CA ARG A 79 9.80 13.41 -16.73
C ARG A 79 11.04 13.63 -17.59
N SER A 80 11.80 12.59 -17.97
CA SER A 80 12.92 12.73 -18.91
C SER A 80 12.47 13.14 -20.30
N VAL A 81 11.23 12.79 -20.70
CA VAL A 81 10.71 13.15 -22.01
C VAL A 81 10.05 14.54 -21.98
N PRO A 82 10.50 15.50 -22.82
CA PRO A 82 9.89 16.82 -22.95
C PRO A 82 8.37 16.73 -23.22
N LEU A 83 7.60 17.64 -22.61
CA LEU A 83 6.13 17.63 -22.69
C LEU A 83 5.63 17.66 -24.15
N GLU A 84 6.27 18.45 -25.01
CA GLU A 84 5.94 18.54 -26.43
C GLU A 84 6.11 17.20 -27.16
N LEU A 85 7.21 16.48 -26.90
CA LEU A 85 7.47 15.16 -27.48
C LEU A 85 6.49 14.11 -26.97
N ARG A 86 6.11 14.16 -25.69
CA ARG A 86 5.06 13.28 -25.14
C ARG A 86 3.71 13.49 -25.81
N GLN A 87 3.36 14.74 -26.10
CA GLN A 87 2.14 15.06 -26.86
C GLN A 87 2.23 14.56 -28.31
N GLN A 88 3.37 14.78 -28.98
CA GLN A 88 3.61 14.28 -30.34
C GLN A 88 3.57 12.75 -30.42
N ALA A 89 4.16 12.06 -29.44
CA ALA A 89 4.14 10.60 -29.32
C ALA A 89 2.71 10.06 -29.23
N ARG A 90 1.85 10.67 -28.41
CA ARG A 90 0.43 10.29 -28.31
C ARG A 90 -0.33 10.55 -29.61
N VAL A 91 -0.10 11.68 -30.26
CA VAL A 91 -0.72 12.00 -31.57
C VAL A 91 -0.30 10.98 -32.62
N TYR A 92 0.98 10.61 -32.64
CA TYR A 92 1.50 9.62 -33.58
C TYR A 92 0.99 8.20 -33.29
N ALA A 93 0.94 7.80 -32.02
CA ALA A 93 0.34 6.52 -31.61
C ALA A 93 -1.14 6.43 -32.01
N LYS A 94 -1.90 7.51 -31.84
CA LYS A 94 -3.28 7.59 -32.33
C LYS A 94 -3.36 7.48 -33.85
N ALA A 95 -2.49 8.16 -34.59
CA ALA A 95 -2.44 8.06 -36.04
C ALA A 95 -2.13 6.63 -36.53
N LEU A 96 -1.27 5.90 -35.82
CA LEU A 96 -1.00 4.48 -36.10
C LEU A 96 -2.22 3.60 -35.85
N VAL A 97 -2.98 3.86 -34.79
CA VAL A 97 -4.25 3.17 -34.50
C VAL A 97 -5.33 3.49 -35.53
N ASP A 98 -5.45 4.75 -35.96
CA ASP A 98 -6.41 5.18 -36.97
C ASP A 98 -6.10 4.57 -38.36
N GLY A 99 -4.84 4.19 -38.61
CA GLY A 99 -4.38 3.47 -39.81
C GLY A 99 -4.63 1.95 -39.78
N LYS A 100 -5.42 1.45 -38.82
CA LYS A 100 -5.74 0.02 -38.65
C LYS A 100 -6.44 -0.57 -39.90
N PRO A 101 -5.85 -1.59 -40.56
CA PRO A 101 -6.36 -2.11 -41.82
C PRO A 101 -7.54 -3.10 -41.66
N ASN A 102 -7.59 -3.87 -40.56
CA ASN A 102 -8.64 -4.86 -40.29
C ASN A 102 -9.39 -4.51 -39.00
N ALA A 103 -10.73 -4.58 -39.01
CA ALA A 103 -11.56 -4.27 -37.84
C ALA A 103 -11.30 -5.21 -36.64
N GLU A 104 -10.91 -6.46 -36.91
CA GLU A 104 -10.64 -7.49 -35.89
C GLU A 104 -9.29 -7.31 -35.15
N ASP A 105 -8.41 -6.41 -35.61
CA ASP A 105 -7.14 -6.15 -34.92
C ASP A 105 -7.40 -5.52 -33.54
N ARG A 106 -6.64 -5.90 -32.50
CA ARG A 106 -6.83 -5.38 -31.15
C ARG A 106 -5.74 -4.39 -30.80
N VAL A 107 -6.12 -3.36 -30.05
CA VAL A 107 -5.20 -2.33 -29.57
C VAL A 107 -5.17 -2.37 -28.05
N ALA A 108 -3.98 -2.26 -27.48
CA ALA A 108 -3.79 -2.00 -26.06
C ALA A 108 -2.80 -0.85 -25.88
N ALA A 109 -2.92 -0.12 -24.78
CA ALA A 109 -2.04 0.99 -24.46
C ALA A 109 -1.55 0.87 -23.02
N ILE A 110 -0.26 1.11 -22.82
CA ILE A 110 0.42 1.12 -21.53
C ILE A 110 1.17 2.43 -21.43
N THR A 111 1.04 3.12 -20.30
CA THR A 111 1.87 4.28 -19.98
C THR A 111 2.92 3.87 -18.94
N LEU A 112 4.15 4.34 -19.10
CA LEU A 112 5.26 4.06 -18.18
C LEU A 112 5.77 5.35 -17.54
N GLY A 113 6.19 5.21 -16.29
CA GLY A 113 7.02 6.14 -15.54
C GLY A 113 7.87 5.32 -14.57
N ARG A 114 7.76 5.59 -13.27
CA ARG A 114 8.30 4.75 -12.19
C ARG A 114 7.64 3.37 -12.21
N GLU A 115 6.31 3.35 -12.33
CA GLU A 115 5.50 2.16 -12.53
C GLU A 115 4.93 2.10 -13.96
N ALA A 116 4.57 0.90 -14.42
CA ALA A 116 3.81 0.73 -15.65
C ALA A 116 2.31 0.58 -15.34
N ALA A 117 1.46 1.33 -16.05
CA ALA A 117 0.01 1.29 -15.90
C ALA A 117 -0.66 0.89 -17.21
N ILE A 118 -1.63 -0.02 -17.15
CA ILE A 118 -2.47 -0.35 -18.30
C ILE A 118 -3.45 0.80 -18.50
N ALA A 119 -3.27 1.52 -19.61
CA ALA A 119 -4.13 2.64 -19.98
C ALA A 119 -5.35 2.16 -20.79
N ALA A 120 -5.18 1.11 -21.59
CA ALA A 120 -6.26 0.45 -22.33
C ALA A 120 -6.00 -1.05 -22.49
N GLN A 121 -7.02 -1.88 -22.25
CA GLN A 121 -6.96 -3.33 -22.45
C GLN A 121 -7.03 -3.69 -23.94
N PRO A 122 -6.52 -4.87 -24.36
CA PRO A 122 -6.62 -5.33 -25.74
C PRO A 122 -8.08 -5.51 -26.16
N ASP A 123 -8.57 -4.60 -27.00
CA ASP A 123 -9.92 -4.65 -27.58
C ASP A 123 -9.91 -4.09 -29.01
N GLU A 124 -10.90 -4.47 -29.82
CA GLU A 124 -11.06 -4.01 -31.21
C GLU A 124 -11.41 -2.51 -31.30
N HIS A 125 -12.09 -1.98 -30.28
CA HIS A 125 -12.52 -0.58 -30.19
C HIS A 125 -11.69 0.24 -29.18
N SER A 126 -10.61 -0.35 -28.68
CA SER A 126 -9.70 0.30 -27.75
C SER A 126 -9.03 1.50 -28.42
N ILE A 127 -8.91 2.61 -27.70
CA ILE A 127 -8.20 3.81 -28.15
C ILE A 127 -7.01 4.07 -27.25
N VAL A 128 -5.97 4.69 -27.81
CA VAL A 128 -4.87 5.22 -26.99
C VAL A 128 -5.41 6.42 -26.21
N PRO A 129 -5.44 6.35 -24.86
CA PRO A 129 -6.02 7.42 -24.06
C PRO A 129 -5.16 8.69 -24.13
N THR A 130 -5.84 9.84 -24.07
CA THR A 130 -5.21 11.17 -24.05
C THR A 130 -4.71 11.55 -22.65
N GLU A 131 -5.17 10.84 -21.61
CA GLU A 131 -4.86 11.15 -20.22
C GLU A 131 -3.39 10.85 -19.87
N GLU A 132 -2.84 11.62 -18.94
CA GLU A 132 -1.48 11.42 -18.42
C GLU A 132 -1.40 10.19 -17.51
N HIS A 133 -0.19 9.65 -17.36
CA HIS A 133 0.13 8.57 -16.44
C HIS A 133 -0.23 8.95 -15.00
N THR A 134 -0.90 8.04 -14.30
CA THR A 134 -1.43 8.26 -12.95
C THR A 134 -0.44 7.88 -11.84
N GLY A 135 0.66 7.18 -12.16
CA GLY A 135 1.72 6.77 -11.23
C GLY A 135 2.90 7.77 -11.13
N GLY A 136 3.97 7.35 -10.46
CA GLY A 136 5.18 8.15 -10.32
C GLY A 136 5.83 8.42 -11.69
N ARG A 137 6.27 9.65 -11.94
CA ARG A 137 6.92 10.05 -13.22
C ARG A 137 8.38 10.48 -13.06
N ASP A 138 8.93 10.25 -11.89
CA ASP A 138 10.28 10.65 -11.49
C ASP A 138 11.34 9.59 -11.78
N ALA A 139 10.96 8.55 -12.53
CA ALA A 139 11.82 7.51 -13.06
C ALA A 139 11.27 7.00 -14.40
N THR A 140 12.12 6.31 -15.17
CA THR A 140 11.82 5.71 -16.49
C THR A 140 12.09 4.22 -16.44
N ASN A 141 11.02 3.43 -16.34
CA ASN A 141 11.06 1.97 -16.21
C ASN A 141 10.50 1.27 -17.47
N VAL A 142 11.32 1.22 -18.52
CA VAL A 142 10.96 0.58 -19.79
C VAL A 142 10.74 -0.92 -19.61
N ALA A 143 11.55 -1.59 -18.79
CA ALA A 143 11.38 -3.01 -18.47
C ALA A 143 9.98 -3.34 -17.92
N ALA A 144 9.46 -2.56 -16.97
CA ALA A 144 8.12 -2.79 -16.43
C ALA A 144 7.03 -2.61 -17.50
N GLY A 145 7.18 -1.62 -18.39
CA GLY A 145 6.29 -1.41 -19.53
C GLY A 145 6.25 -2.61 -20.48
N LEU A 146 7.43 -3.13 -20.86
CA LEU A 146 7.55 -4.31 -21.73
C LEU A 146 6.99 -5.57 -21.06
N ARG A 147 7.29 -5.80 -19.77
CA ARG A 147 6.75 -6.93 -19.00
C ARG A 147 5.23 -6.88 -18.92
N GLN A 148 4.67 -5.69 -18.71
CA GLN A 148 3.23 -5.49 -18.67
C GLN A 148 2.59 -5.70 -20.05
N ALA A 149 3.27 -5.30 -21.13
CA ALA A 149 2.82 -5.59 -22.49
C ALA A 149 2.74 -7.10 -22.74
N LEU A 150 3.77 -7.85 -22.34
CA LEU A 150 3.81 -9.31 -22.45
C LEU A 150 2.68 -10.01 -21.69
N SER A 151 2.20 -9.45 -20.58
CA SER A 151 1.17 -10.08 -19.74
C SER A 151 -0.26 -9.89 -20.24
N ILE A 152 -0.56 -8.78 -20.93
CA ILE A 152 -1.92 -8.49 -21.41
C ILE A 152 -2.19 -9.03 -22.81
N MET A 153 -1.16 -9.41 -23.59
CA MET A 153 -1.36 -9.86 -24.96
C MET A 153 -2.07 -11.22 -25.04
N PRO A 154 -3.21 -11.31 -25.76
CA PRO A 154 -3.97 -12.55 -25.82
C PRO A 154 -3.32 -13.55 -26.80
N PRO A 155 -3.38 -14.87 -26.50
CA PRO A 155 -2.68 -15.89 -27.28
C PRO A 155 -3.36 -16.26 -28.62
N ASP A 156 -4.56 -15.74 -28.89
CA ASP A 156 -5.38 -16.05 -30.07
C ASP A 156 -5.06 -15.19 -31.30
N THR A 157 -4.21 -14.16 -31.16
CA THR A 157 -3.86 -13.20 -32.21
C THR A 157 -2.34 -13.09 -32.37
N ALA A 158 -1.87 -12.66 -33.54
CA ALA A 158 -0.45 -12.32 -33.71
C ALA A 158 -0.10 -11.10 -32.84
N ARG A 159 1.10 -11.05 -32.26
CA ARG A 159 1.44 -10.11 -31.18
C ARG A 159 2.59 -9.19 -31.57
N ARG A 160 2.43 -7.89 -31.35
CA ARG A 160 3.48 -6.87 -31.57
C ARG A 160 3.47 -5.83 -30.46
N ILE A 161 4.66 -5.31 -30.14
CA ILE A 161 4.83 -4.16 -29.24
C ILE A 161 5.36 -2.98 -30.05
N VAL A 162 4.85 -1.77 -29.79
CA VAL A 162 5.41 -0.51 -30.28
C VAL A 162 5.79 0.34 -29.06
N LEU A 163 7.09 0.55 -28.85
CA LEU A 163 7.65 1.28 -27.72
C LEU A 163 8.02 2.71 -28.12
N PHE A 164 7.44 3.71 -27.46
CA PHE A 164 7.79 5.12 -27.57
C PHE A 164 8.55 5.50 -26.33
N SER A 165 9.82 5.85 -26.45
CA SER A 165 10.68 6.24 -25.32
C SER A 165 11.88 7.04 -25.81
N ASP A 166 12.52 7.79 -24.91
CA ASP A 166 13.83 8.40 -25.13
C ASP A 166 15.00 7.43 -24.87
N GLY A 167 14.72 6.23 -24.36
CA GLY A 167 15.73 5.19 -24.09
C GLY A 167 16.57 5.43 -22.82
N ASN A 168 16.24 6.44 -22.01
CA ASN A 168 16.98 6.76 -20.78
C ASN A 168 16.47 5.97 -19.57
N GLU A 169 16.41 4.64 -19.71
CA GLU A 169 16.03 3.75 -18.61
C GLU A 169 16.93 3.97 -17.39
N ASN A 170 16.33 4.26 -16.24
CA ASN A 170 17.03 4.40 -14.96
C ASN A 170 16.52 3.44 -13.88
N MET A 171 15.56 2.58 -14.25
CA MET A 171 15.04 1.51 -13.41
C MET A 171 14.68 0.29 -14.27
N GLY A 172 15.18 -0.88 -13.88
CA GLY A 172 14.92 -2.12 -14.63
C GLY A 172 16.06 -2.51 -15.57
N ASP A 173 15.76 -3.48 -16.43
CA ASP A 173 16.63 -3.95 -17.51
C ASP A 173 15.75 -4.28 -18.73
N ALA A 174 15.56 -3.30 -19.61
CA ALA A 174 14.71 -3.44 -20.79
C ALA A 174 15.24 -4.47 -21.79
N LEU A 175 16.57 -4.68 -21.85
CA LEU A 175 17.17 -5.67 -22.74
C LEU A 175 16.85 -7.10 -22.28
N ALA A 176 16.78 -7.35 -20.97
CA ALA A 176 16.34 -8.64 -20.45
C ALA A 176 14.89 -8.96 -20.87
N GLU A 177 13.99 -7.98 -20.80
CA GLU A 177 12.59 -8.14 -21.22
C GLU A 177 12.44 -8.24 -22.75
N ALA A 178 13.27 -7.52 -23.50
CA ALA A 178 13.34 -7.64 -24.96
C ALA A 178 13.74 -9.06 -25.38
N ARG A 179 14.72 -9.69 -24.70
CA ARG A 179 15.07 -11.11 -24.94
C ARG A 179 13.92 -12.05 -24.65
N LEU A 180 13.12 -11.78 -23.61
CA LEU A 180 11.93 -12.57 -23.31
C LEU A 180 10.86 -12.41 -24.40
N ALA A 181 10.67 -11.21 -24.94
CA ALA A 181 9.79 -10.97 -26.09
C ALA A 181 10.28 -11.71 -27.34
N ALA A 182 11.58 -11.64 -27.64
CA ALA A 182 12.21 -12.35 -28.75
C ALA A 182 12.03 -13.88 -28.65
N ALA A 183 12.20 -14.45 -27.46
CA ALA A 183 11.97 -15.87 -27.19
C ALA A 183 10.52 -16.32 -27.43
N ASN A 184 9.55 -15.39 -27.33
CA ASN A 184 8.14 -15.62 -27.62
C ASN A 184 7.74 -15.27 -29.06
N GLY A 185 8.70 -14.89 -29.91
CA GLY A 185 8.46 -14.47 -31.29
C GLY A 185 7.67 -13.17 -31.41
N ILE A 186 7.82 -12.26 -30.43
CA ILE A 186 7.13 -10.97 -30.37
C ILE A 186 8.14 -9.87 -30.74
N PRO A 187 8.04 -9.23 -31.92
CA PRO A 187 8.89 -8.11 -32.27
C PRO A 187 8.50 -6.85 -31.49
N ILE A 188 9.52 -6.07 -31.11
CA ILE A 188 9.36 -4.75 -30.48
C ILE A 188 9.81 -3.69 -31.50
N ASP A 189 8.85 -3.00 -32.10
CA ASP A 189 9.14 -1.80 -32.87
C ASP A 189 9.38 -0.64 -31.89
N VAL A 190 10.37 0.21 -32.17
CA VAL A 190 10.74 1.34 -31.32
C VAL A 190 10.54 2.66 -32.07
N VAL A 191 10.02 3.66 -31.37
CA VAL A 191 9.87 5.05 -31.83
C VAL A 191 10.73 5.92 -30.90
N PRO A 192 11.98 6.26 -31.31
CA PRO A 192 12.85 7.11 -30.51
C PRO A 192 12.26 8.51 -30.34
N LEU A 193 12.19 8.98 -29.09
CA LEU A 193 11.82 10.36 -28.76
C LEU A 193 13.10 11.18 -28.62
N GLU A 194 13.57 11.71 -29.74
CA GLU A 194 14.88 12.36 -29.83
C GLU A 194 14.86 13.80 -29.30
N TYR A 195 15.82 14.12 -28.44
CA TYR A 195 16.04 15.48 -27.96
C TYR A 195 17.51 15.69 -27.56
N GLU A 196 17.96 16.94 -27.63
CA GLU A 196 19.29 17.34 -27.18
C GLU A 196 19.21 18.73 -26.54
N PHE A 197 19.50 18.81 -25.25
CA PHE A 197 19.65 20.07 -24.52
C PHE A 197 21.07 20.59 -24.73
N ARG A 198 21.22 21.59 -25.61
CA ARG A 198 22.52 22.14 -26.01
C ARG A 198 23.07 23.19 -25.04
N ASN A 199 22.17 23.89 -24.36
CA ASN A 199 22.49 24.93 -23.40
C ASN A 199 21.90 24.49 -22.07
N GLU A 200 22.59 23.61 -21.37
CA GLU A 200 22.11 23.04 -20.12
C GLU A 200 23.20 23.14 -19.06
N VAL A 201 22.82 23.55 -17.85
CA VAL A 201 23.67 23.49 -16.67
C VAL A 201 23.16 22.36 -15.79
N VAL A 202 24.06 21.52 -15.30
CA VAL A 202 23.71 20.40 -14.43
C VAL A 202 24.52 20.54 -13.16
N PHE A 203 23.83 20.63 -12.02
CA PHE A 203 24.48 20.69 -10.72
C PHE A 203 24.82 19.28 -10.24
N GLU A 204 26.08 18.87 -10.37
CA GLU A 204 26.51 17.51 -10.04
C GLU A 204 26.45 17.20 -8.53
N GLY A 205 26.64 18.22 -7.68
CA GLY A 205 26.44 18.14 -6.24
C GLY A 205 27.27 19.13 -5.42
N ILE A 206 27.03 19.12 -4.11
CA ILE A 206 27.84 19.83 -3.11
C ILE A 206 28.59 18.79 -2.29
N ARG A 207 29.92 18.90 -2.22
CA ARG A 207 30.72 18.13 -1.27
C ARG A 207 30.93 18.96 -0.01
N ALA A 208 30.27 18.54 1.07
CA ALA A 208 30.42 19.07 2.41
C ALA A 208 31.04 18.00 3.33
N PRO A 209 31.76 18.38 4.40
CA PRO A 209 32.16 17.40 5.41
C PRO A 209 30.92 16.79 6.08
N SER A 210 30.92 15.47 6.32
CA SER A 210 29.82 14.82 7.04
C SER A 210 29.72 15.29 8.50
N ARG A 211 30.85 15.74 9.08
CA ARG A 211 30.93 16.30 10.42
C ARG A 211 31.87 17.50 10.48
N ALA A 212 31.49 18.50 11.28
CA ALA A 212 32.38 19.59 11.69
C ALA A 212 32.33 19.79 13.21
N ARG A 213 33.36 20.46 13.75
CA ARG A 213 33.37 20.94 15.15
C ARG A 213 32.82 22.37 15.20
N LEU A 214 32.21 22.73 16.32
CA LEU A 214 31.87 24.12 16.59
C LEU A 214 33.12 25.01 16.46
N GLY A 215 33.01 26.09 15.69
CA GLY A 215 34.10 27.02 15.36
C GLY A 215 35.09 26.53 14.29
N GLN A 216 34.89 25.34 13.71
CA GLN A 216 35.69 24.89 12.58
C GLN A 216 35.25 25.61 11.30
N THR A 217 36.20 25.96 10.43
CA THR A 217 35.90 26.37 9.04
C THR A 217 36.16 25.18 8.11
N ALA A 218 35.25 24.93 7.17
CA ALA A 218 35.47 23.94 6.11
C ALA A 218 35.01 24.45 4.74
N ASP A 219 35.64 23.94 3.69
CA ASP A 219 35.29 24.29 2.32
C ASP A 219 34.12 23.41 1.82
N LEU A 220 33.04 24.07 1.40
CA LEU A 220 32.00 23.46 0.59
C LEU A 220 32.44 23.50 -0.88
N ARG A 221 32.51 22.35 -1.54
CA ARG A 221 32.88 22.26 -2.96
C ARG A 221 31.65 21.99 -3.82
N LEU A 222 31.20 23.02 -4.52
CA LEU A 222 30.07 22.99 -5.45
C LEU A 222 30.59 22.58 -6.83
N THR A 223 30.00 21.56 -7.45
CA THR A 223 30.41 21.09 -8.78
C THR A 223 29.25 21.23 -9.76
N LEU A 224 29.45 22.01 -10.81
CA LEU A 224 28.49 22.26 -11.88
C LEU A 224 29.10 21.83 -13.22
N ARG A 225 28.28 21.37 -14.14
CA ARG A 225 28.68 21.08 -15.52
C ARG A 225 27.80 21.87 -16.46
N SER A 226 28.39 22.64 -17.36
CA SER A 226 27.65 23.33 -18.39
C SER A 226 27.98 22.80 -19.78
N GLN A 227 26.97 22.66 -20.65
CA GLN A 227 27.14 22.21 -22.03
C GLN A 227 27.68 23.32 -22.95
N ALA A 228 27.38 24.59 -22.62
CA ALA A 228 27.81 25.78 -23.34
C ALA A 228 28.36 26.84 -22.38
N ALA A 229 29.04 27.87 -22.86
CA ALA A 229 29.44 28.98 -21.98
C ALA A 229 28.18 29.77 -21.56
N THR A 230 27.96 29.97 -20.26
CA THR A 230 26.79 30.68 -19.72
C THR A 230 27.16 31.49 -18.48
N SER A 231 26.33 32.48 -18.15
CA SER A 231 26.50 33.31 -16.96
C SER A 231 25.22 33.30 -16.14
N GLY A 232 25.34 33.23 -14.82
CA GLY A 232 24.21 33.09 -13.92
C GLY A 232 24.50 33.53 -12.49
N ARG A 233 23.44 33.57 -11.69
CA ARG A 233 23.44 33.86 -10.26
C ARG A 233 23.52 32.55 -9.49
N LEU A 234 24.51 32.44 -8.61
CA LEU A 234 24.63 31.33 -7.67
C LEU A 234 24.19 31.81 -6.28
N THR A 235 23.17 31.16 -5.73
CA THR A 235 22.66 31.41 -4.38
C THR A 235 22.97 30.20 -3.51
N LEU A 236 23.58 30.39 -2.35
CA LEU A 236 23.80 29.35 -1.34
C LEU A 236 22.99 29.70 -0.10
N THR A 237 22.22 28.76 0.40
CA THR A 237 21.46 28.91 1.65
C THR A 237 21.89 27.87 2.67
N GLU A 238 21.82 28.24 3.93
CA GLU A 238 22.06 27.39 5.09
C GLU A 238 20.82 27.35 5.99
N SER A 239 20.20 26.18 6.07
CA SER A 239 18.93 25.94 6.79
C SER A 239 17.85 26.99 6.44
N GLY A 240 17.79 27.35 5.14
CA GLY A 240 16.84 28.33 4.59
C GLY A 240 17.27 29.80 4.69
N ARG A 241 18.41 30.11 5.33
CA ARG A 241 18.96 31.47 5.38
C ARG A 241 20.01 31.66 4.29
N PRO A 242 19.95 32.70 3.46
CA PRO A 242 20.98 32.96 2.46
C PRO A 242 22.35 33.20 3.11
N ILE A 243 23.39 32.65 2.50
CA ILE A 243 24.79 32.94 2.80
C ILE A 243 25.25 33.95 1.76
N ASP A 244 25.76 35.09 2.23
CA ASP A 244 26.40 36.06 1.36
C ASP A 244 27.71 35.49 0.79
N LEU A 245 27.70 35.23 -0.51
CA LEU A 245 28.83 34.70 -1.26
C LEU A 245 29.76 35.79 -1.82
N SER A 246 29.39 37.06 -1.74
CA SER A 246 30.15 38.20 -2.27
C SER A 246 29.81 39.48 -1.48
N PRO A 247 30.54 39.76 -0.37
CA PRO A 247 30.26 40.90 0.50
C PRO A 247 30.46 42.28 -0.15
N ASP A 248 30.99 42.31 -1.38
CA ASP A 248 31.20 43.52 -2.18
C ASP A 248 30.06 43.80 -3.19
N ASP A 249 29.16 42.84 -3.44
CA ASP A 249 28.05 42.95 -4.41
C ASP A 249 26.70 43.26 -3.70
N GLU A 250 25.80 44.00 -4.36
CA GLU A 250 24.43 44.18 -3.85
C GLU A 250 23.60 42.89 -4.04
N GLY A 251 23.48 42.09 -2.97
CA GLY A 251 22.54 40.97 -2.84
C GLY A 251 23.19 39.65 -2.38
N ASP A 252 22.36 38.66 -2.06
CA ASP A 252 22.81 37.36 -1.50
C ASP A 252 23.33 36.37 -2.58
N ALA A 253 23.35 36.77 -3.85
CA ALA A 253 23.67 35.91 -4.97
C ALA A 253 24.95 36.35 -5.68
N ARG A 254 25.88 35.41 -5.88
CA ARG A 254 27.15 35.66 -6.57
C ARG A 254 26.98 35.45 -8.07
N MET A 255 27.37 36.44 -8.87
CA MET A 255 27.46 36.29 -10.32
C MET A 255 28.64 35.40 -10.69
N ILE A 256 28.39 34.35 -11.48
CA ILE A 256 29.41 33.43 -11.96
C ILE A 256 29.33 33.25 -13.48
N GLU A 257 30.49 33.14 -14.11
CA GLU A 257 30.63 32.73 -15.52
C GLU A 257 31.07 31.27 -15.55
N LEU A 258 30.28 30.43 -16.20
CA LEU A 258 30.53 29.01 -16.37
C LEU A 258 31.04 28.75 -17.79
N PRO A 259 32.30 28.30 -17.97
CA PRO A 259 32.75 27.79 -19.26
C PRO A 259 32.06 26.44 -19.57
N ALA A 260 32.05 26.06 -20.85
CA ALA A 260 31.62 24.72 -21.24
C ALA A 260 32.52 23.66 -20.59
N GLY A 261 31.91 22.68 -19.91
CA GLY A 261 32.58 21.63 -19.14
C GLY A 261 32.26 21.70 -17.64
N ALA A 262 33.08 20.98 -16.84
CA ALA A 262 32.91 20.92 -15.39
C ALA A 262 33.64 22.08 -14.69
N THR A 263 32.95 22.77 -13.81
CA THR A 263 33.46 23.87 -12.98
C THR A 263 33.25 23.54 -11.51
N ALA A 264 34.28 23.76 -10.68
CA ALA A 264 34.21 23.56 -9.24
C ALA A 264 34.45 24.89 -8.51
N ILE A 265 33.53 25.22 -7.60
CA ILE A 265 33.57 26.44 -6.79
C ILE A 265 33.73 26.01 -5.34
N ASN A 266 34.74 26.54 -4.65
CA ASN A 266 34.95 26.30 -3.22
C ASN A 266 34.47 27.51 -2.42
N VAL A 267 33.64 27.27 -1.40
CA VAL A 267 33.10 28.29 -0.51
C VAL A 267 33.50 27.92 0.93
N PRO A 268 34.35 28.72 1.61
CA PRO A 268 34.72 28.48 3.00
C PRO A 268 33.58 28.88 3.93
N ILE A 269 33.10 27.95 4.76
CA ILE A 269 32.00 28.18 5.72
C ILE A 269 32.48 27.96 7.16
N PRO A 270 32.33 28.95 8.05
CA PRO A 270 32.53 28.78 9.49
C PRO A 270 31.30 28.11 10.13
N PHE A 271 31.51 27.10 10.98
CA PHE A 271 30.44 26.40 11.70
C PHE A 271 30.26 26.96 13.11
N ASP A 272 29.51 28.06 13.23
CA ASP A 272 29.35 28.80 14.50
C ASP A 272 28.19 28.28 15.39
N ALA A 273 27.39 27.34 14.89
CA ALA A 273 26.28 26.73 15.61
C ALA A 273 26.33 25.19 15.49
N SER A 274 25.91 24.50 16.54
CA SER A 274 25.77 23.03 16.57
C SER A 274 24.55 22.54 15.79
N GLY A 275 24.42 21.22 15.64
CA GLY A 275 23.27 20.56 15.03
C GLY A 275 23.45 20.27 13.54
N ALA A 276 22.36 19.89 12.87
CA ALA A 276 22.36 19.63 11.44
C ALA A 276 22.32 20.95 10.64
N ARG A 277 23.33 21.17 9.80
CA ARG A 277 23.44 22.32 8.91
C ARG A 277 23.16 21.86 7.49
N ARG A 278 22.01 22.28 6.93
CA ARG A 278 21.60 21.93 5.57
C ARG A 278 22.02 23.04 4.62
N PHE A 279 22.80 22.70 3.61
CA PHE A 279 23.20 23.61 2.55
C PHE A 279 22.38 23.32 1.29
N GLU A 280 21.83 24.36 0.68
CA GLU A 280 21.19 24.27 -0.64
C GLU A 280 21.80 25.34 -1.55
N ALA A 281 22.37 24.91 -2.67
CA ALA A 281 22.88 25.79 -3.72
C ALA A 281 21.95 25.73 -4.92
N VAL A 282 21.61 26.89 -5.46
CA VAL A 282 20.76 27.06 -6.64
C VAL A 282 21.51 27.94 -7.64
N PHE A 283 21.59 27.48 -8.88
CA PHE A 283 22.09 28.28 -10.00
C PHE A 283 20.92 28.77 -10.85
N GLU A 284 20.89 30.06 -11.15
CA GLU A 284 19.88 30.67 -12.02
C GLU A 284 20.58 31.37 -13.20
N PRO A 285 20.36 30.94 -14.44
CA PRO A 285 20.94 31.62 -15.60
C PRO A 285 20.36 33.03 -15.75
N ILE A 286 21.16 33.98 -16.25
CA ILE A 286 20.68 35.35 -16.53
C ILE A 286 19.64 35.34 -17.66
N ASP A 287 19.87 34.49 -18.67
CA ASP A 287 18.96 34.29 -19.78
C ASP A 287 18.27 32.93 -19.63
N ALA A 288 16.94 32.95 -19.47
CA ALA A 288 16.12 31.76 -19.35
C ALA A 288 16.12 30.87 -20.61
N GLN A 289 16.65 31.34 -21.75
CA GLN A 289 16.87 30.53 -22.95
C GLN A 289 18.22 29.76 -22.92
N SER A 290 19.08 30.06 -21.95
CA SER A 290 20.40 29.44 -21.79
C SER A 290 20.39 28.19 -20.91
N ASP A 291 19.23 27.80 -20.39
CA ASP A 291 18.98 26.58 -19.61
C ASP A 291 17.52 26.17 -19.74
N ALA A 292 17.25 24.92 -20.17
CA ALA A 292 15.89 24.47 -20.38
C ALA A 292 15.26 23.81 -19.13
N GLN A 293 16.06 23.34 -18.17
CA GLN A 293 15.60 22.51 -17.06
C GLN A 293 16.14 23.00 -15.70
N LEU A 294 15.53 24.04 -15.14
CA LEU A 294 15.95 24.63 -13.86
C LEU A 294 15.96 23.66 -12.64
N GLU A 295 15.26 22.54 -12.72
CA GLU A 295 15.21 21.51 -11.68
C GLU A 295 16.56 20.82 -11.43
N ASN A 296 17.44 20.72 -12.43
CA ASN A 296 18.78 20.12 -12.28
C ASN A 296 19.85 21.14 -11.82
N ASN A 297 19.47 22.40 -11.63
CA ASN A 297 20.35 23.49 -11.20
C ASN A 297 20.43 23.64 -9.68
N ARG A 298 20.09 22.58 -8.95
CA ARG A 298 20.03 22.56 -7.49
C ARG A 298 20.89 21.45 -6.93
N ALA A 299 21.55 21.72 -5.83
CA ALA A 299 22.23 20.70 -5.06
C ALA A 299 22.09 20.94 -3.56
N THR A 300 22.06 19.85 -2.80
CA THR A 300 21.92 19.88 -1.35
C THR A 300 23.02 19.07 -0.68
N ALA A 301 23.40 19.48 0.53
CA ALA A 301 24.29 18.73 1.41
C ALA A 301 23.93 18.99 2.87
N VAL A 302 24.29 18.07 3.76
CA VAL A 302 24.10 18.22 5.20
C VAL A 302 25.40 17.95 5.93
N THR A 303 25.76 18.82 6.86
CA THR A 303 26.88 18.65 7.79
C THR A 303 26.35 18.62 9.21
N PHE A 304 26.74 17.60 9.99
CA PHE A 304 26.43 17.54 11.41
C PHE A 304 27.54 18.23 12.21
N VAL A 305 27.21 19.33 12.89
CA VAL A 305 28.16 20.07 13.73
C VAL A 305 28.04 19.60 15.17
N GLY A 306 29.12 19.03 15.72
CA GLY A 306 29.15 18.59 17.11
C GLY A 306 29.18 19.77 18.10
N GLY A 307 28.33 19.71 19.13
CA GLY A 307 28.25 20.72 20.20
C GLY A 307 27.71 20.16 21.52
N GLU A 308 27.46 21.04 22.49
CA GLU A 308 26.67 20.74 23.69
C GLU A 308 25.23 20.51 23.21
N GLY A 309 24.75 19.27 23.30
CA GLY A 309 23.59 18.80 22.56
C GLY A 309 22.34 19.69 22.56
N GLU A 310 21.60 19.65 21.46
CA GLU A 310 20.43 20.50 21.21
C GLU A 310 19.11 19.73 21.38
N VAL A 311 18.12 20.35 22.01
CA VAL A 311 16.81 19.77 22.30
C VAL A 311 15.72 20.51 21.53
N LEU A 312 14.90 19.77 20.80
CA LEU A 312 13.74 20.29 20.08
C LEU A 312 12.50 20.22 20.98
N ILE A 313 11.85 21.35 21.25
CA ILE A 313 10.53 21.40 21.87
C ILE A 313 9.50 21.70 20.79
N VAL A 314 8.50 20.83 20.67
CA VAL A 314 7.35 21.00 19.80
C VAL A 314 6.17 21.38 20.66
N ASP A 315 5.66 22.60 20.48
CA ASP A 315 4.59 23.19 21.28
C ASP A 315 3.65 24.00 20.38
N GLU A 316 2.35 23.83 20.56
CA GLU A 316 1.30 24.58 19.90
C GLU A 316 0.82 25.74 20.80
N GLY A 317 1.53 26.87 20.76
CA GLY A 317 1.13 28.09 21.47
C GLY A 317 2.11 28.56 22.56
N GLY A 318 3.10 27.75 22.95
CA GLY A 318 4.25 28.15 23.76
C GLY A 318 3.98 28.37 25.25
N ILE A 319 2.71 28.29 25.68
CA ILE A 319 2.30 28.52 27.07
C ILE A 319 2.70 27.33 27.96
N GLU A 320 2.64 26.10 27.44
CA GLU A 320 2.84 24.90 28.23
C GLU A 320 4.31 24.53 28.44
N SER A 321 5.18 24.85 27.46
CA SER A 321 6.62 24.54 27.54
C SER A 321 7.50 25.65 28.11
N GLY A 322 6.96 26.86 28.34
CA GLY A 322 7.74 28.05 28.75
C GLY A 322 8.66 27.79 29.95
N PRO A 323 8.14 27.34 31.11
CA PRO A 323 8.96 27.06 32.29
C PRO A 323 9.99 25.94 32.07
N LEU A 324 9.66 24.93 31.26
CA LEU A 324 10.60 23.86 30.92
C LEU A 324 11.75 24.41 30.05
N ARG A 325 11.43 25.21 29.04
CA ARG A 325 12.43 25.86 28.18
C ARG A 325 13.41 26.69 29.01
N GLU A 326 12.89 27.53 29.90
CA GLU A 326 13.72 28.36 30.79
C GLU A 326 14.61 27.51 31.70
N ALA A 327 14.06 26.47 32.32
CA ALA A 327 14.83 25.55 33.16
C ALA A 327 15.98 24.87 32.40
N LEU A 328 15.76 24.46 31.15
CA LEU A 328 16.78 23.82 30.31
C LEU A 328 17.85 24.80 29.82
N VAL A 329 17.46 25.99 29.35
CA VAL A 329 18.38 27.04 28.91
C VAL A 329 19.27 27.51 30.07
N ASP A 330 18.69 27.74 31.25
CA ASP A 330 19.43 28.11 32.45
C ASP A 330 20.35 26.99 32.97
N SER A 331 20.17 25.76 32.47
CA SER A 331 21.04 24.61 32.76
C SER A 331 22.13 24.42 31.70
N GLY A 332 22.25 25.33 30.74
CA GLY A 332 23.23 25.25 29.65
C GLY A 332 22.88 24.19 28.61
N ILE A 333 21.61 23.85 28.43
CA ILE A 333 21.13 22.98 27.35
C ILE A 333 20.59 23.88 26.24
N ALA A 334 21.07 23.70 25.01
CA ALA A 334 20.54 24.43 23.86
C ALA A 334 19.13 23.93 23.53
N VAL A 335 18.16 24.84 23.43
CA VAL A 335 16.75 24.50 23.18
C VAL A 335 16.22 25.30 21.99
N ARG A 336 15.60 24.59 21.04
CA ARG A 336 14.84 25.18 19.94
C ARG A 336 13.38 24.84 20.09
N THR A 337 12.51 25.85 20.09
CA THR A 337 11.04 25.65 20.13
C THR A 337 10.46 25.88 18.74
N VAL A 338 9.63 24.94 18.27
CA VAL A 338 8.98 24.97 16.95
C VAL A 338 7.52 24.56 17.05
N GLY A 339 6.74 24.91 16.03
CA GLY A 339 5.37 24.39 15.88
C GLY A 339 5.36 22.97 15.29
N PRO A 340 4.25 22.21 15.42
CA PRO A 340 4.15 20.84 14.89
C PRO A 340 4.43 20.71 13.38
N SER A 341 4.09 21.73 12.58
CA SER A 341 4.30 21.73 11.13
C SER A 341 5.77 21.72 10.71
N GLU A 342 6.68 22.17 11.59
CA GLU A 342 8.12 22.16 11.30
C GLU A 342 8.73 20.76 11.37
N LEU A 343 8.05 19.78 11.97
CA LEU A 343 8.53 18.39 12.02
C LEU A 343 8.53 17.72 10.63
N SER A 344 7.71 18.19 9.69
CA SER A 344 7.65 17.70 8.31
C SER A 344 8.87 18.11 7.44
N GLN A 345 9.93 18.66 8.04
CA GLN A 345 11.16 19.05 7.32
C GLN A 345 12.08 17.87 6.94
N GLY A 346 11.75 16.65 7.38
CA GLY A 346 12.45 15.43 7.01
C GLY A 346 13.37 14.88 8.11
N ALA A 347 13.99 13.74 7.83
CA ALA A 347 14.81 13.01 8.79
C ALA A 347 16.08 13.78 9.21
N ASP A 348 16.69 14.53 8.29
CA ASP A 348 17.89 15.35 8.50
C ASP A 348 17.67 16.46 9.53
N PHE A 349 16.48 17.08 9.53
CA PHE A 349 16.08 18.04 10.56
C PHE A 349 16.07 17.39 11.94
N LEU A 350 15.39 16.26 12.12
CA LEU A 350 15.33 15.53 13.40
C LEU A 350 16.72 15.02 13.83
N GLY A 351 17.53 14.55 12.89
CA GLY A 351 18.89 14.05 13.15
C GLY A 351 19.83 15.08 13.80
N GLY A 352 19.54 16.37 13.64
CA GLY A 352 20.27 17.47 14.25
C GLY A 352 20.06 17.64 15.75
N PHE A 353 19.02 17.03 16.34
CA PHE A 353 18.67 17.13 17.75
C PHE A 353 19.02 15.83 18.51
N ASP A 354 19.31 15.97 19.79
CA ASP A 354 19.61 14.85 20.69
C ASP A 354 18.37 14.36 21.45
N ALA A 355 17.39 15.24 21.64
CA ALA A 355 16.08 14.89 22.18
C ALA A 355 14.96 15.75 21.55
N VAL A 356 13.78 15.15 21.39
CA VAL A 356 12.55 15.79 20.93
C VAL A 356 11.52 15.72 22.07
N ILE A 357 10.91 16.85 22.39
CA ILE A 357 9.89 17.00 23.42
C ILE A 357 8.58 17.37 22.73
N LEU A 358 7.57 16.51 22.84
CA LEU A 358 6.21 16.79 22.38
C LEU A 358 5.41 17.34 23.57
N ALA A 359 5.14 18.64 23.57
CA ALA A 359 4.41 19.34 24.63
C ALA A 359 2.93 19.51 24.22
N ASN A 360 2.07 18.64 24.74
CA ASN A 360 0.62 18.65 24.47
C ASN A 360 0.26 18.72 22.96
N VAL A 361 1.03 18.03 22.12
CA VAL A 361 0.84 18.06 20.66
C VAL A 361 -0.16 16.99 20.22
N ALA A 362 -1.16 17.40 19.45
CA ALA A 362 -2.15 16.49 18.88
C ALA A 362 -1.64 15.71 17.65
N ARG A 363 -2.10 14.46 17.51
CA ARG A 363 -1.67 13.56 16.42
C ARG A 363 -2.13 14.01 15.02
N TRP A 364 -3.20 14.80 14.89
CA TRP A 364 -3.69 15.30 13.58
C TRP A 364 -2.90 16.51 13.05
N ASN A 365 -2.02 17.08 13.88
CA ASN A 365 -1.08 18.12 13.47
C ASN A 365 0.20 17.53 12.86
N ILE A 366 0.33 16.20 12.90
CA ILE A 366 1.48 15.44 12.42
C ILE A 366 1.01 14.48 11.33
N ASP A 367 1.68 14.51 10.17
CA ASP A 367 1.38 13.58 9.07
C ASP A 367 1.93 12.15 9.33
N GLY A 368 1.50 11.18 8.52
CA GLY A 368 1.91 9.79 8.71
C GLY A 368 3.40 9.52 8.42
N GLU A 369 4.04 10.39 7.65
CA GLU A 369 5.48 10.31 7.36
C GLU A 369 6.29 10.73 8.59
N THR A 370 5.95 11.87 9.17
CA THR A 370 6.56 12.40 10.39
C THR A 370 6.35 11.47 11.59
N ASP A 371 5.17 10.84 11.71
CA ASP A 371 4.89 9.83 12.74
C ASP A 371 5.84 8.62 12.63
N ARG A 372 6.11 8.14 11.41
CA ARG A 372 7.12 7.08 11.16
C ARG A 372 8.54 7.58 11.46
N LEU A 373 8.86 8.80 11.06
CA LEU A 373 10.16 9.43 11.30
C LEU A 373 10.46 9.61 12.80
N LEU A 374 9.48 10.00 13.62
CA LEU A 374 9.65 10.12 15.07
C LEU A 374 9.97 8.78 15.72
N ARG A 375 9.29 7.70 15.30
CA ARG A 375 9.61 6.34 15.75
C ARG A 375 11.03 5.95 15.34
N ALA A 376 11.39 6.14 14.07
CA ALA A 376 12.73 5.84 13.55
C ALA A 376 13.83 6.68 14.21
N TYR A 377 13.54 7.94 14.52
CA TYR A 377 14.45 8.83 15.24
C TYR A 377 14.81 8.30 16.62
N VAL A 378 13.84 7.77 17.38
CA VAL A 378 14.10 7.15 18.68
C VAL A 378 14.77 5.79 18.50
N HIS A 379 14.16 4.90 17.72
CA HIS A 379 14.59 3.50 17.61
C HIS A 379 15.94 3.35 16.91
N ASP A 380 16.14 4.04 15.80
CA ASP A 380 17.22 3.77 14.84
C ASP A 380 18.27 4.87 14.77
N LEU A 381 17.94 6.14 15.07
CA LEU A 381 18.93 7.21 15.21
C LEU A 381 19.47 7.35 16.64
N GLY A 382 18.80 6.75 17.61
CA GLY A 382 19.17 6.84 19.02
C GLY A 382 18.85 8.20 19.65
N GLY A 383 17.91 8.94 19.07
CA GLY A 383 17.40 10.17 19.66
C GLY A 383 16.55 9.91 20.91
N GLY A 384 16.43 10.93 21.75
CA GLY A 384 15.55 10.90 22.91
C GLY A 384 14.15 11.44 22.60
N LEU A 385 13.09 10.82 23.14
CA LEU A 385 11.71 11.33 23.06
C LEU A 385 11.12 11.56 24.45
N LEU A 386 10.61 12.76 24.70
CA LEU A 386 9.78 13.09 25.86
C LEU A 386 8.40 13.48 25.37
N MET A 387 7.36 12.83 25.88
CA MET A 387 5.98 13.25 25.63
C MET A 387 5.35 13.76 26.93
N LEU A 388 4.86 14.99 26.89
CA LEU A 388 4.16 15.63 28.01
C LEU A 388 2.65 15.54 27.80
N GLY A 389 1.92 15.40 28.91
CA GLY A 389 0.48 15.30 28.92
C GLY A 389 -0.22 16.64 28.77
N GLY A 390 -1.53 16.53 28.66
CA GLY A 390 -2.45 17.65 28.45
C GLY A 390 -3.71 17.12 27.77
N ASP A 391 -4.65 18.01 27.49
CA ASP A 391 -5.94 17.69 26.88
C ASP A 391 -5.84 17.29 25.39
N GLN A 392 -4.72 17.60 24.73
CA GLN A 392 -4.44 17.31 23.32
C GLN A 392 -3.32 16.26 23.15
N SER A 393 -2.97 15.50 24.19
CA SER A 393 -1.88 14.51 24.15
C SER A 393 -2.31 13.08 24.48
N PHE A 394 -1.42 12.13 24.21
CA PHE A 394 -1.64 10.69 24.41
C PHE A 394 -2.96 10.22 23.75
N GLY A 395 -3.75 9.40 24.44
CA GLY A 395 -5.01 8.91 23.88
C GLY A 395 -6.04 10.02 23.63
N ALA A 396 -6.06 11.08 24.44
CA ALA A 396 -6.94 12.24 24.23
C ALA A 396 -6.53 13.03 22.96
N GLY A 397 -5.22 13.11 22.69
CA GLY A 397 -4.63 13.70 21.50
C GLY A 397 -4.66 12.84 20.24
N GLY A 398 -5.37 11.70 20.23
CA GLY A 398 -5.51 10.85 19.04
C GLY A 398 -4.28 10.00 18.70
N TRP A 399 -3.34 9.80 19.63
CA TRP A 399 -2.12 9.01 19.38
C TRP A 399 -2.32 7.49 19.41
N ILE A 400 -3.53 7.00 19.72
CA ILE A 400 -3.82 5.56 19.79
C ILE A 400 -3.59 4.91 18.43
N GLY A 401 -2.72 3.90 18.39
CA GLY A 401 -2.40 3.15 17.16
C GLY A 401 -1.39 3.84 16.24
N SER A 402 -0.86 5.00 16.61
CA SER A 402 0.23 5.67 15.88
C SER A 402 1.57 4.92 15.96
N GLU A 403 2.49 5.22 15.04
CA GLU A 403 3.84 4.65 15.04
C GLU A 403 4.67 5.19 16.22
N THR A 404 4.54 6.48 16.53
CA THR A 404 5.19 7.11 17.69
C THR A 404 4.71 6.50 19.00
N ALA A 405 3.43 6.12 19.11
CA ALA A 405 2.93 5.43 20.31
C ALA A 405 3.65 4.11 20.61
N GLN A 406 4.27 3.47 19.61
CA GLN A 406 5.08 2.27 19.84
C GLN A 406 6.38 2.57 20.57
N ALA A 407 6.91 3.79 20.46
CA ALA A 407 8.12 4.25 21.15
C ALA A 407 7.86 4.69 22.61
N LEU A 408 6.60 4.80 23.05
CA LEU A 408 6.28 5.26 24.40
C LEU A 408 6.33 4.10 25.43
N PRO A 409 6.83 4.33 26.66
CA PRO A 409 6.85 3.36 27.77
C PRO A 409 5.46 3.06 28.37
N VAL A 410 4.39 3.53 27.75
CA VAL A 410 2.99 3.30 28.15
C VAL A 410 2.15 2.84 26.96
N LYS A 411 0.98 2.26 27.26
CA LYS A 411 -0.08 1.98 26.29
C LYS A 411 -1.16 3.05 26.45
N LEU A 412 -1.64 3.56 25.32
CA LEU A 412 -2.59 4.68 25.27
C LEU A 412 -4.06 4.23 25.27
N ASP A 413 -4.31 2.92 25.21
CA ASP A 413 -5.67 2.33 25.21
C ASP A 413 -5.92 1.61 26.54
N PRO A 414 -6.81 2.11 27.42
CA PRO A 414 -7.13 1.50 28.72
C PRO A 414 -7.95 0.18 28.58
N PRO A 415 -7.86 -0.77 29.54
CA PRO A 415 -8.55 -2.06 29.44
C PRO A 415 -10.05 -1.95 29.79
N ALA A 416 -10.85 -2.88 29.27
CA ALA A 416 -12.31 -2.90 29.43
C ALA A 416 -12.83 -3.11 30.87
N THR A 417 -11.96 -3.54 31.79
CA THR A 417 -12.30 -3.78 33.20
C THR A 417 -12.49 -2.51 34.01
N ARG A 418 -11.95 -1.37 33.54
CA ARG A 418 -12.18 -0.07 34.17
C ARG A 418 -13.54 0.44 33.74
N GLN A 419 -14.48 0.62 34.68
CA GLN A 419 -15.85 1.05 34.40
C GLN A 419 -15.86 2.51 33.94
N MET A 420 -15.56 2.72 32.66
CA MET A 420 -15.63 4.03 32.03
C MET A 420 -16.91 4.15 31.23
N VAL A 421 -17.49 5.34 31.31
CA VAL A 421 -18.69 5.70 30.57
C VAL A 421 -18.35 5.73 29.07
N ARG A 422 -19.08 4.96 28.24
CA ARG A 422 -18.81 4.81 26.79
C ARG A 422 -19.23 6.06 26.02
N GLY A 423 -18.58 6.35 24.91
CA GLY A 423 -19.06 7.30 23.91
C GLY A 423 -19.95 6.65 22.86
N ALA A 424 -20.92 7.39 22.28
CA ALA A 424 -21.65 6.97 21.09
C ALA A 424 -21.69 8.05 20.00
N LEU A 425 -21.16 7.71 18.82
CA LEU A 425 -21.10 8.56 17.63
C LEU A 425 -21.99 8.00 16.53
N VAL A 426 -22.79 8.86 15.89
CA VAL A 426 -23.51 8.54 14.65
C VAL A 426 -23.10 9.50 13.54
N CYS A 427 -22.59 8.97 12.42
CA CYS A 427 -22.28 9.75 11.23
C CYS A 427 -23.48 9.70 10.26
N VAL A 428 -24.03 10.85 9.90
CA VAL A 428 -25.05 11.02 8.86
C VAL A 428 -24.38 11.58 7.62
N VAL A 429 -24.39 10.79 6.53
CA VAL A 429 -23.60 11.07 5.33
C VAL A 429 -24.50 11.33 4.13
N HIS A 430 -24.49 12.57 3.63
CA HIS A 430 -25.20 13.01 2.43
C HIS A 430 -24.27 13.15 1.22
N SER A 431 -24.83 13.01 0.02
CA SER A 431 -24.10 13.17 -1.24
C SER A 431 -23.71 14.62 -1.43
N CYS A 432 -22.42 14.92 -1.49
CA CYS A 432 -21.95 16.28 -1.74
C CYS A 432 -21.55 16.42 -3.22
N GLU A 433 -22.08 17.41 -3.93
CA GLU A 433 -21.78 17.70 -5.35
C GLU A 433 -20.36 18.24 -5.58
N MET A 434 -19.34 17.43 -5.29
CA MET A 434 -17.92 17.78 -5.52
C MET A 434 -17.18 16.67 -6.27
N PRO A 435 -16.03 16.98 -6.91
CA PRO A 435 -15.16 15.98 -7.50
C PRO A 435 -14.79 14.90 -6.48
N ARG A 436 -15.16 13.65 -6.78
CA ARG A 436 -14.98 12.49 -5.87
C ARG A 436 -15.71 12.64 -4.52
N GLY A 437 -16.89 13.27 -4.47
CA GLY A 437 -17.68 13.44 -3.23
C GLY A 437 -17.90 12.15 -2.43
N ASN A 438 -18.24 11.04 -3.10
CA ASN A 438 -18.38 9.74 -2.45
C ASN A 438 -17.08 9.24 -1.81
N TYR A 439 -15.93 9.44 -2.47
CA TYR A 439 -14.63 9.08 -1.90
C TYR A 439 -14.34 9.90 -0.64
N TRP A 440 -14.60 11.22 -0.67
CA TRP A 440 -14.39 12.07 0.51
C TRP A 440 -15.29 11.69 1.67
N ALA A 441 -16.57 11.41 1.41
CA ALA A 441 -17.50 10.91 2.40
C ALA A 441 -17.00 9.62 3.09
N GLN A 442 -16.44 8.69 2.31
CA GLN A 442 -15.82 7.47 2.82
C GLN A 442 -14.58 7.76 3.67
N GLN A 443 -13.63 8.54 3.17
CA GLN A 443 -12.40 8.89 3.91
C GLN A 443 -12.70 9.57 5.24
N VAL A 444 -13.68 10.45 5.24
CA VAL A 444 -14.10 11.21 6.41
C VAL A 444 -14.75 10.33 7.47
N THR A 445 -15.61 9.41 7.04
CA THR A 445 -16.22 8.43 7.95
C THR A 445 -15.17 7.46 8.51
N ILE A 446 -14.19 7.05 7.70
CA ILE A 446 -13.05 6.24 8.15
C ILE A 446 -12.23 6.99 9.20
N ALA A 447 -11.90 8.27 8.96
CA ALA A 447 -11.17 9.09 9.91
C ALA A 447 -11.90 9.23 11.26
N ALA A 448 -13.23 9.39 11.24
CA ALA A 448 -14.05 9.39 12.45
C ALA A 448 -13.98 8.04 13.19
N VAL A 449 -14.09 6.91 12.47
CA VAL A 449 -13.96 5.56 13.04
C VAL A 449 -12.58 5.33 13.66
N GLU A 450 -11.53 5.82 13.00
CA GLU A 450 -10.15 5.68 13.47
C GLU A 450 -9.88 6.49 14.73
N ALA A 451 -10.56 7.62 14.93
CA ALA A 451 -10.47 8.44 16.13
C ALA A 451 -11.13 7.81 17.38
N LEU A 452 -12.07 6.88 17.21
CA LEU A 452 -12.80 6.26 18.32
C LEU A 452 -11.97 5.19 19.06
N SER A 453 -12.28 4.96 20.34
CA SER A 453 -11.80 3.77 21.06
C SER A 453 -12.51 2.51 20.57
N ARG A 454 -11.87 1.35 20.74
CA ARG A 454 -12.46 0.03 20.51
C ARG A 454 -13.75 -0.25 21.30
N LEU A 455 -14.01 0.48 22.39
CA LEU A 455 -15.18 0.32 23.26
C LEU A 455 -16.29 1.34 23.01
N ASP A 456 -16.06 2.33 22.15
CA ASP A 456 -17.07 3.33 21.80
C ASP A 456 -18.08 2.73 20.80
N LEU A 457 -19.28 3.31 20.77
CA LEU A 457 -20.32 2.93 19.85
C LEU A 457 -20.24 3.81 18.60
N ILE A 458 -20.31 3.19 17.42
CA ILE A 458 -20.34 3.87 16.14
C ILE A 458 -21.55 3.39 15.32
N GLY A 459 -22.24 4.34 14.72
CA GLY A 459 -23.27 4.10 13.71
C GLY A 459 -23.06 4.97 12.48
N ILE A 460 -23.44 4.47 11.31
CA ILE A 460 -23.35 5.20 10.03
C ILE A 460 -24.72 5.13 9.34
N ILE A 461 -25.31 6.29 9.08
CA ILE A 461 -26.59 6.46 8.39
C ILE A 461 -26.32 7.08 7.01
N THR A 462 -26.89 6.46 5.98
CA THR A 462 -26.93 7.00 4.62
C THR A 462 -28.39 7.09 4.14
N TRP A 463 -28.57 7.54 2.90
CA TRP A 463 -29.89 7.66 2.29
C TRP A 463 -29.97 6.88 0.98
N THR A 464 -30.93 5.95 0.91
CA THR A 464 -31.21 5.15 -0.29
C THR A 464 -32.72 5.00 -0.45
N GLY A 465 -33.39 6.03 -0.96
CA GLY A 465 -34.86 6.08 -1.01
C GLY A 465 -35.52 6.28 0.38
N GLY A 466 -34.74 6.76 1.35
CA GLY A 466 -35.11 6.93 2.76
C GLY A 466 -33.89 6.76 3.68
N PRO A 467 -34.01 7.11 4.98
CA PRO A 467 -32.91 6.95 5.94
C PRO A 467 -32.64 5.45 6.18
N ASN A 468 -31.38 5.03 6.07
CA ASN A 468 -30.98 3.64 6.24
C ASN A 468 -29.63 3.53 6.96
N TRP A 469 -29.45 2.46 7.74
CA TRP A 469 -28.17 2.16 8.39
C TRP A 469 -27.20 1.50 7.40
N ALA A 470 -26.10 2.17 7.10
CA ALA A 470 -24.92 1.50 6.53
C ALA A 470 -24.18 0.68 7.61
N LEU A 471 -24.22 1.16 8.86
CA LEU A 471 -23.72 0.43 10.03
C LEU A 471 -24.63 0.74 11.23
N PRO A 472 -25.43 -0.22 11.73
CA PRO A 472 -26.20 -0.03 12.95
C PRO A 472 -25.32 0.27 14.16
N LEU A 473 -25.82 1.09 15.10
CA LEU A 473 -25.07 1.51 16.29
C LEU A 473 -24.55 0.29 17.07
N SER A 474 -23.24 0.15 17.14
CA SER A 474 -22.59 -1.02 17.74
C SER A 474 -21.14 -0.69 18.14
N GLU A 475 -20.51 -1.54 18.96
CA GLU A 475 -19.13 -1.33 19.40
C GLU A 475 -18.16 -1.29 18.21
N ALA A 476 -17.21 -0.35 18.26
CA ALA A 476 -16.19 -0.16 17.23
C ALA A 476 -15.27 -1.38 17.12
N GLY A 477 -14.93 -2.02 18.24
CA GLY A 477 -14.13 -3.25 18.28
C GLY A 477 -12.73 -3.05 17.69
N ASP A 478 -12.34 -3.92 16.75
CA ASP A 478 -11.09 -3.82 15.99
C ASP A 478 -11.16 -2.79 14.85
N LYS A 479 -12.27 -2.05 14.73
CA LYS A 479 -12.58 -1.07 13.69
C LYS A 479 -12.72 -1.62 12.27
N SER A 480 -12.22 -2.83 11.99
CA SER A 480 -12.28 -3.47 10.66
C SER A 480 -13.68 -3.50 10.08
N ARG A 481 -14.69 -3.86 10.89
CA ARG A 481 -16.10 -3.89 10.46
C ARG A 481 -16.64 -2.51 10.12
N ALA A 482 -16.31 -1.50 10.94
CA ALA A 482 -16.77 -0.14 10.73
C ALA A 482 -16.09 0.53 9.52
N VAL A 483 -14.78 0.30 9.34
CA VAL A 483 -14.03 0.74 8.16
C VAL A 483 -14.53 0.05 6.89
N ALA A 484 -14.82 -1.25 6.93
CA ALA A 484 -15.40 -1.97 5.80
C ALA A 484 -16.77 -1.40 5.43
N ALA A 485 -17.64 -1.16 6.42
CA ALA A 485 -18.96 -0.55 6.20
C ALA A 485 -18.85 0.85 5.59
N ALA A 486 -17.91 1.68 6.07
CA ALA A 486 -17.64 3.00 5.52
C ALA A 486 -17.14 2.93 4.06
N ARG A 487 -16.26 1.98 3.71
CA ARG A 487 -15.79 1.80 2.33
C ARG A 487 -16.87 1.28 1.37
N SER A 488 -17.81 0.48 1.87
CA SER A 488 -18.89 -0.10 1.06
C SER A 488 -20.18 0.73 1.05
N MET A 489 -20.24 1.85 1.78
CA MET A 489 -21.47 2.62 1.89
C MET A 489 -21.82 3.30 0.56
N VAL A 490 -23.11 3.26 0.22
CA VAL A 490 -23.68 4.04 -0.87
C VAL A 490 -24.24 5.32 -0.28
N VAL A 491 -23.67 6.44 -0.70
CA VAL A 491 -24.13 7.78 -0.31
C VAL A 491 -25.16 8.22 -1.34
N GLY A 492 -26.34 8.64 -0.86
CA GLY A 492 -27.40 9.14 -1.70
C GLY A 492 -27.77 10.58 -1.35
N ASP A 493 -28.61 11.13 -2.21
CA ASP A 493 -29.11 12.50 -2.13
C ASP A 493 -30.33 12.56 -1.18
N MET A 494 -30.22 13.34 -0.11
CA MET A 494 -31.22 13.46 0.96
C MET A 494 -32.11 14.67 0.70
N VAL A 495 -33.40 14.56 0.99
CA VAL A 495 -34.36 15.68 0.88
C VAL A 495 -34.48 16.43 2.22
N ASP A 496 -34.26 15.73 3.34
CA ASP A 496 -34.34 16.29 4.70
C ASP A 496 -33.38 15.55 5.66
N PHE A 497 -33.01 16.23 6.74
CA PHE A 497 -32.27 15.62 7.86
C PHE A 497 -33.18 15.09 8.99
N ASP A 498 -34.49 15.37 8.96
CA ASP A 498 -35.38 15.02 10.07
C ASP A 498 -35.45 13.49 10.27
N GLY A 499 -35.63 12.74 9.18
CA GLY A 499 -35.70 11.28 9.24
C GLY A 499 -34.41 10.61 9.70
N THR A 500 -33.24 11.12 9.26
CA THR A 500 -31.93 10.56 9.64
C THR A 500 -31.58 10.88 11.09
N VAL A 501 -31.87 12.10 11.56
CA VAL A 501 -31.64 12.51 12.95
C VAL A 501 -32.58 11.76 13.90
N GLN A 502 -33.86 11.59 13.58
CA GLN A 502 -34.77 10.78 14.41
C GLN A 502 -34.31 9.33 14.54
N MET A 503 -33.83 8.72 13.44
CA MET A 503 -33.28 7.36 13.44
C MET A 503 -32.03 7.26 14.34
N ALA A 504 -31.13 8.25 14.27
CA ALA A 504 -29.97 8.34 15.14
C ALA A 504 -30.36 8.51 16.62
N LEU A 505 -31.25 9.46 16.92
CA LEU A 505 -31.71 9.79 18.28
C LEU A 505 -32.32 8.57 18.97
N LYS A 506 -33.16 7.80 18.27
CA LYS A 506 -33.75 6.57 18.83
C LYS A 506 -32.69 5.58 19.31
N SER A 507 -31.68 5.32 18.47
CA SER A 507 -30.62 4.36 18.81
C SER A 507 -29.66 4.90 19.87
N LEU A 508 -29.37 6.20 19.84
CA LEU A 508 -28.53 6.87 20.84
C LEU A 508 -29.20 6.93 22.21
N ALA A 509 -30.51 7.15 22.28
CA ALA A 509 -31.28 7.16 23.52
C ALA A 509 -31.32 5.79 24.21
N GLU A 510 -31.39 4.71 23.43
CA GLU A 510 -31.31 3.32 23.93
C GLU A 510 -29.89 2.92 24.38
N SER A 511 -28.86 3.69 24.01
CA SER A 511 -27.48 3.41 24.37
C SER A 511 -27.13 3.83 25.81
N ARG A 512 -26.28 3.03 26.48
CA ARG A 512 -25.68 3.36 27.78
C ARG A 512 -24.45 4.29 27.68
N ALA A 513 -24.33 5.04 26.58
CA ALA A 513 -23.23 5.99 26.41
C ALA A 513 -23.48 7.26 27.23
N GLY A 514 -22.42 7.81 27.84
CA GLY A 514 -22.49 9.05 28.63
C GLY A 514 -22.37 10.30 27.79
N GLN A 515 -21.66 10.21 26.66
CA GLN A 515 -21.63 11.24 25.63
C GLN A 515 -22.26 10.68 24.35
N ARG A 516 -23.17 11.44 23.75
CA ARG A 516 -23.89 11.07 22.52
C ARG A 516 -23.76 12.22 21.53
N HIS A 517 -23.33 11.91 20.32
CA HIS A 517 -23.05 12.92 19.32
C HIS A 517 -23.42 12.44 17.92
N ILE A 518 -23.88 13.37 17.09
CA ILE A 518 -24.20 13.16 15.68
C ILE A 518 -23.33 14.10 14.85
N ILE A 519 -22.69 13.59 13.81
CA ILE A 519 -22.01 14.43 12.81
C ILE A 519 -22.78 14.33 11.49
N ILE A 520 -23.22 15.46 10.96
CA ILE A 520 -23.92 15.56 9.67
C ILE A 520 -22.95 16.12 8.62
N VAL A 521 -22.75 15.37 7.53
CA VAL A 521 -21.95 15.80 6.36
C VAL A 521 -22.90 16.10 5.22
N SER A 522 -22.86 17.31 4.66
CA SER A 522 -23.70 17.69 3.50
C SER A 522 -23.13 18.93 2.79
N ASP A 523 -23.64 19.23 1.59
CA ASP A 523 -23.46 20.50 0.88
C ASP A 523 -24.47 21.59 1.30
N GLY A 524 -25.51 21.22 2.08
CA GLY A 524 -26.48 22.12 2.70
C GLY A 524 -27.85 22.17 2.02
N ASP A 525 -28.07 21.46 0.91
CA ASP A 525 -29.37 21.43 0.21
C ASP A 525 -30.53 20.81 1.02
N PRO A 526 -30.33 19.75 1.82
CA PRO A 526 -31.42 19.13 2.56
C PRO A 526 -32.02 20.06 3.61
N SER A 527 -33.35 20.01 3.75
CA SER A 527 -34.05 20.79 4.78
C SER A 527 -33.61 20.40 6.21
N PRO A 528 -33.47 21.36 7.14
CA PRO A 528 -33.03 21.09 8.51
C PRO A 528 -34.06 20.24 9.27
N PRO A 529 -33.64 19.51 10.33
CA PRO A 529 -34.56 18.79 11.20
C PRO A 529 -35.63 19.71 11.78
N THR A 530 -36.81 19.16 12.06
CA THR A 530 -37.91 19.91 12.64
C THR A 530 -37.55 20.41 14.05
N ALA A 531 -38.17 21.52 14.47
CA ALA A 531 -37.95 22.06 15.81
C ALA A 531 -38.24 21.05 16.94
N LYS A 532 -39.17 20.11 16.70
CA LYS A 532 -39.44 19.00 17.61
C LYS A 532 -38.24 18.05 17.71
N THR A 533 -37.70 17.59 16.59
CA THR A 533 -36.52 16.70 16.55
C THR A 533 -35.29 17.34 17.22
N LEU A 534 -35.09 18.65 17.03
CA LEU A 534 -34.01 19.38 17.72
C LEU A 534 -34.25 19.47 19.23
N ALA A 535 -35.50 19.71 19.67
CA ALA A 535 -35.84 19.70 21.09
C ALA A 535 -35.63 18.30 21.71
N ASP A 536 -36.02 17.23 21.00
CA ASP A 536 -35.81 15.85 21.42
C ASP A 536 -34.30 15.52 21.53
N ALA A 537 -33.47 16.06 20.63
CA ALA A 537 -32.01 15.93 20.71
C ALA A 537 -31.44 16.60 21.96
N VAL A 538 -31.88 17.83 22.27
CA VAL A 538 -31.46 18.57 23.47
C VAL A 538 -31.91 17.85 24.75
N GLU A 539 -33.15 17.37 24.79
CA GLU A 539 -33.68 16.59 25.93
C GLU A 539 -32.90 15.29 26.16
N ALA A 540 -32.55 14.60 25.07
CA ALA A 540 -31.73 13.37 25.10
C ALA A 540 -30.23 13.62 25.36
N LYS A 541 -29.82 14.90 25.52
CA LYS A 541 -28.42 15.35 25.65
C LYS A 541 -27.53 14.88 24.50
N VAL A 542 -28.06 14.93 23.28
CA VAL A 542 -27.34 14.61 22.05
C VAL A 542 -26.89 15.92 21.39
N THR A 543 -25.60 16.04 21.14
CA THR A 543 -25.01 17.17 20.41
C THR A 543 -24.95 16.87 18.92
N ILE A 544 -25.18 17.85 18.05
CA ILE A 544 -25.12 17.67 16.59
C ILE A 544 -24.10 18.64 15.99
N ALA A 545 -23.04 18.12 15.39
CA ALA A 545 -22.13 18.91 14.57
C ALA A 545 -22.54 18.84 13.10
N THR A 546 -22.46 19.98 12.41
CA THR A 546 -22.80 20.09 10.99
C THR A 546 -21.58 20.53 10.19
N VAL A 547 -21.24 19.76 9.16
CA VAL A 547 -20.10 20.01 8.28
C VAL A 547 -20.62 20.26 6.87
N MET A 548 -20.48 21.51 6.42
CA MET A 548 -20.87 21.95 5.10
C MET A 548 -19.66 21.91 4.15
N VAL A 549 -19.76 21.18 3.04
CA VAL A 549 -18.66 21.00 2.09
C VAL A 549 -18.94 21.64 0.75
N ALA A 550 -17.95 22.39 0.22
CA ALA A 550 -17.98 22.98 -1.13
C ALA A 550 -19.28 23.75 -1.41
N GLY A 551 -19.59 24.71 -0.52
CA GLY A 551 -20.86 25.45 -0.46
C GLY A 551 -21.38 25.94 -1.81
N HIS A 552 -22.26 25.13 -2.40
CA HIS A 552 -23.27 25.56 -3.36
C HIS A 552 -24.55 26.02 -2.66
N GLY A 553 -24.67 25.75 -1.35
CA GLY A 553 -25.77 26.23 -0.52
C GLY A 553 -25.86 27.76 -0.53
N THR A 554 -27.09 28.25 -0.62
CA THR A 554 -27.42 29.66 -0.45
C THR A 554 -26.99 30.13 0.96
N PRO A 555 -26.87 31.45 1.21
CA PRO A 555 -26.64 31.96 2.57
C PRO A 555 -27.65 31.44 3.61
N GLN A 556 -28.85 31.05 3.16
CA GLN A 556 -29.89 30.45 4.00
C GLN A 556 -29.54 29.03 4.44
N ASP A 557 -28.88 28.23 3.59
CA ASP A 557 -28.52 26.84 3.87
C ASP A 557 -27.40 26.75 4.90
N ASN A 558 -26.41 27.65 4.78
CA ASN A 558 -25.37 27.84 5.80
C ASN A 558 -25.99 28.24 7.15
N ALA A 559 -26.94 29.19 7.13
CA ALA A 559 -27.66 29.59 8.34
C ALA A 559 -28.48 28.45 8.96
N ASN A 560 -29.11 27.60 8.15
CA ASN A 560 -29.88 26.44 8.61
C ASN A 560 -28.98 25.38 9.26
N MET A 561 -27.87 25.03 8.62
CA MET A 561 -26.88 24.07 9.16
C MET A 561 -26.24 24.58 10.44
N LYS A 562 -25.93 25.88 10.51
CA LYS A 562 -25.43 26.53 11.71
C LYS A 562 -26.46 26.54 12.83
N LEU A 563 -27.73 26.82 12.52
CA LEU A 563 -28.83 26.79 13.50
C LEU A 563 -28.96 25.42 14.17
N VAL A 564 -28.83 24.32 13.41
CA VAL A 564 -28.89 22.95 13.95
C VAL A 564 -27.77 22.69 14.97
N ALA A 565 -26.54 23.09 14.64
CA ALA A 565 -25.41 22.95 15.55
C ALA A 565 -25.57 23.81 16.81
N ASP A 566 -25.87 25.11 16.64
CA ASP A 566 -26.02 26.06 17.75
C ASP A 566 -27.15 25.64 18.72
N THR A 567 -28.27 25.13 18.19
CA THR A 567 -29.42 24.70 19.00
C THR A 567 -29.12 23.48 19.87
N THR A 568 -28.28 22.57 19.38
CA THR A 568 -27.93 21.31 20.08
C THR A 568 -26.62 21.38 20.85
N GLY A 569 -25.93 22.52 20.82
CA GLY A 569 -24.63 22.71 21.47
C GLY A 569 -23.47 22.03 20.75
N GLY A 570 -23.60 21.74 19.45
CA GLY A 570 -22.52 21.25 18.59
C GLY A 570 -21.84 22.37 17.80
N ASN A 571 -20.84 22.00 16.98
CA ASN A 571 -20.07 22.95 16.17
C ASN A 571 -20.50 22.93 14.70
N PHE A 572 -20.46 24.12 14.06
CA PHE A 572 -20.64 24.26 12.62
C PHE A 572 -19.30 24.47 11.92
N TYR A 573 -19.06 23.72 10.84
CA TYR A 573 -17.85 23.82 10.03
C TYR A 573 -18.17 24.10 8.56
N GLU A 574 -17.60 25.18 8.03
CA GLU A 574 -17.62 25.48 6.60
C GLU A 574 -16.28 25.08 5.96
N VAL A 575 -16.32 24.12 5.04
CA VAL A 575 -15.12 23.49 4.47
C VAL A 575 -14.96 23.87 2.99
N LYS A 576 -13.98 24.74 2.74
CA LYS A 576 -13.62 25.20 1.39
C LYS A 576 -12.63 24.26 0.68
N ASN A 577 -11.82 23.52 1.44
CA ASN A 577 -10.86 22.56 0.92
C ASN A 577 -11.18 21.15 1.45
N PRO A 578 -11.60 20.21 0.59
CA PRO A 578 -11.95 18.84 1.00
C PRO A 578 -10.84 18.09 1.75
N LYS A 579 -9.57 18.46 1.55
CA LYS A 579 -8.43 17.88 2.27
C LYS A 579 -8.48 18.12 3.79
N ASN A 580 -9.23 19.11 4.26
CA ASN A 580 -9.38 19.41 5.68
C ASN A 580 -10.50 18.60 6.37
N LEU A 581 -11.36 17.91 5.60
CA LEU A 581 -12.49 17.17 6.17
C LEU A 581 -12.08 16.09 7.18
N PRO A 582 -11.03 15.25 6.92
CA PRO A 582 -10.63 14.23 7.88
C PRO A 582 -10.26 14.82 9.25
N LYS A 583 -9.58 16.00 9.27
CA LYS A 583 -9.18 16.67 10.51
C LYS A 583 -10.39 17.11 11.35
N ILE A 584 -11.43 17.63 10.69
CA ILE A 584 -12.67 18.08 11.37
C ILE A 584 -13.39 16.89 12.00
N PHE A 585 -13.46 15.76 11.31
CA PHE A 585 -14.16 14.58 11.81
C PHE A 585 -13.41 13.87 12.93
N ILE A 586 -12.08 13.88 12.90
CA ILE A 586 -11.27 13.44 14.04
C ILE A 586 -11.62 14.31 15.25
N LYS A 587 -11.63 15.63 15.10
CA LYS A 587 -11.96 16.57 16.18
C LYS A 587 -13.36 16.36 16.76
N GLU A 588 -14.38 16.18 15.93
CA GLU A 588 -15.76 15.95 16.41
C GLU A 588 -15.98 14.54 16.96
N ALA A 589 -15.37 13.51 16.36
CA ALA A 589 -15.41 12.15 16.92
C ALA A 589 -14.79 12.09 18.32
N GLN A 590 -13.81 12.96 18.60
CA GLN A 590 -13.18 13.09 19.92
C GLN A 590 -14.04 13.77 20.98
N MET A 591 -15.06 14.56 20.62
CA MET A 591 -16.06 15.02 21.59
C MET A 591 -16.75 13.84 22.27
N VAL A 592 -16.81 12.69 21.59
CA VAL A 592 -17.41 11.44 22.05
C VAL A 592 -16.39 10.48 22.63
N ALA A 593 -15.15 10.51 22.11
CA ALA A 593 -14.05 9.75 22.68
C ALA A 593 -13.87 10.19 24.14
N ARG A 594 -13.85 9.20 25.02
CA ARG A 594 -13.80 9.34 26.49
C ARG A 594 -13.00 10.57 26.95
N SER A 595 -13.41 11.16 28.07
CA SER A 595 -12.48 11.89 28.92
C SER A 595 -11.43 10.91 29.47
N LEU A 596 -10.41 10.61 28.66
CA LEU A 596 -9.15 10.01 29.11
C LEU A 596 -8.41 10.96 30.06
N LEU A 597 -8.94 12.17 30.25
CA LEU A 597 -8.52 13.14 31.24
C LEU A 597 -9.14 12.75 32.60
N VAL A 598 -8.28 12.48 33.57
CA VAL A 598 -8.65 12.27 34.97
C VAL A 598 -8.28 13.54 35.72
N GLU A 599 -9.27 14.20 36.32
CA GLU A 599 -9.08 15.47 37.05
C GLU A 599 -9.41 15.32 38.52
N GLY A 600 -8.66 16.02 39.37
CA GLY A 600 -8.76 15.96 40.82
C GLY A 600 -7.40 16.19 41.49
N ASP A 601 -7.39 16.29 42.80
CA ASP A 601 -6.15 16.47 43.56
C ASP A 601 -5.49 15.11 43.83
N PHE A 602 -4.35 14.87 43.18
CA PHE A 602 -3.59 13.62 43.32
C PHE A 602 -2.22 13.89 43.92
N GLN A 603 -1.74 12.99 44.78
CA GLN A 603 -0.40 13.01 45.35
C GLN A 603 0.39 11.79 44.83
N PRO A 604 1.19 11.95 43.75
CA PRO A 604 1.90 10.83 43.15
C PRO A 604 2.96 10.23 44.09
N THR A 605 3.17 8.92 43.96
CA THR A 605 4.21 8.17 44.68
C THR A 605 5.41 7.94 43.77
N VAL A 606 6.62 8.13 44.31
CA VAL A 606 7.88 7.89 43.59
C VAL A 606 8.44 6.52 43.97
N SER A 607 8.73 5.69 42.97
CA SER A 607 9.48 4.45 43.16
C SER A 607 10.96 4.76 43.44
N SER A 608 11.50 4.15 44.49
CA SER A 608 12.93 4.29 44.79
C SER A 608 13.78 3.63 43.69
N SER A 609 14.76 4.36 43.16
CA SER A 609 15.70 3.81 42.19
C SER A 609 17.12 4.35 42.37
N SER A 610 18.10 3.45 42.27
CA SER A 610 19.52 3.76 42.29
C SER A 610 20.05 4.28 40.94
N SER A 611 19.26 4.22 39.87
CA SER A 611 19.68 4.56 38.50
C SER A 611 18.52 5.07 37.64
N GLY A 612 18.81 5.95 36.68
CA GLY A 612 17.84 6.48 35.73
C GLY A 612 17.53 7.96 35.95
N PRO A 613 16.53 8.50 35.22
CA PRO A 613 16.27 9.94 35.17
C PRO A 613 15.69 10.51 36.47
N THR A 614 15.11 9.69 37.35
CA THR A 614 14.54 10.13 38.64
C THR A 614 15.44 9.84 39.85
N ARG A 615 16.71 9.48 39.63
CA ARG A 615 17.64 9.16 40.72
C ARG A 615 17.79 10.35 41.67
N GLY A 616 17.63 10.09 42.98
CA GLY A 616 17.78 11.09 44.04
C GLY A 616 16.49 11.79 44.46
N PHE A 617 15.38 11.61 43.71
CA PHE A 617 14.08 12.16 44.07
C PHE A 617 13.24 11.13 44.84
N ILE A 618 12.78 11.51 46.03
CA ILE A 618 11.98 10.64 46.92
C ILE A 618 10.52 11.09 47.05
N ALA A 619 10.21 12.33 46.67
CA ALA A 619 8.88 12.92 46.70
C ALA A 619 8.74 13.88 45.52
N VAL A 620 7.51 14.07 45.05
CA VAL A 620 7.14 15.03 44.01
C VAL A 620 5.89 15.81 44.41
N PRO A 621 5.66 17.00 43.84
CA PRO A 621 4.43 17.76 44.08
C PRO A 621 3.17 17.01 43.60
N GLY A 622 2.04 17.38 44.18
CA GLY A 622 0.73 16.93 43.70
C GLY A 622 0.41 17.45 42.29
N ILE A 623 -0.50 16.78 41.61
CA ILE A 623 -1.00 17.12 40.27
C ILE A 623 -2.52 17.28 40.32
N ALA A 624 -3.08 18.20 39.53
CA ALA A 624 -4.54 18.41 39.47
C ALA A 624 -5.25 17.56 38.38
N GLY A 625 -4.48 16.75 37.64
CA GLY A 625 -5.01 15.84 36.63
C GLY A 625 -3.92 15.19 35.79
N TYR A 626 -4.30 14.18 35.00
CA TYR A 626 -3.42 13.45 34.09
C TYR A 626 -4.21 12.74 32.98
N VAL A 627 -3.53 12.40 31.89
CA VAL A 627 -4.08 11.55 30.84
C VAL A 627 -3.90 10.08 31.20
N LEU A 628 -5.00 9.35 31.21
CA LEU A 628 -5.02 7.95 31.59
C LEU A 628 -4.27 7.09 30.58
N CYS A 629 -3.21 6.43 31.07
CA CYS A 629 -2.40 5.49 30.31
C CYS A 629 -2.23 4.19 31.13
N ILE A 630 -1.89 3.09 30.46
CA ILE A 630 -1.51 1.84 31.13
C ILE A 630 0.02 1.68 31.06
N PRO A 631 0.69 1.14 32.09
CA PRO A 631 2.07 0.69 31.96
C PRO A 631 2.26 -0.26 30.77
N ARG A 632 3.36 -0.11 30.04
CA ARG A 632 3.74 -1.07 29.01
C ARG A 632 4.47 -2.26 29.63
N ASP A 633 4.20 -3.45 29.11
CA ASP A 633 4.92 -4.67 29.51
C ASP A 633 6.37 -4.65 28.97
N GLY A 634 7.28 -5.35 29.66
CA GLY A 634 8.67 -5.50 29.22
C GLY A 634 9.66 -4.61 29.98
N LEU A 635 10.54 -3.92 29.26
CA LEU A 635 11.62 -3.10 29.84
C LEU A 635 11.16 -1.70 30.30
N ALA A 636 9.87 -1.38 30.18
CA ALA A 636 9.34 -0.10 30.61
C ALA A 636 9.25 -0.01 32.13
N THR A 637 9.79 1.08 32.69
CA THR A 637 9.82 1.29 34.13
C THR A 637 8.95 2.50 34.48
N VAL A 638 7.89 2.28 35.26
CA VAL A 638 7.07 3.36 35.82
C VAL A 638 7.76 3.88 37.08
N ARG A 639 8.20 5.15 37.05
CA ARG A 639 8.94 5.77 38.15
C ARG A 639 8.03 6.50 39.11
N ILE A 640 7.03 7.19 38.60
CA ILE A 640 6.06 7.96 39.38
C ILE A 640 4.67 7.48 38.97
N TYR A 641 3.84 7.16 39.96
CA TYR A 641 2.49 6.66 39.71
C TYR A 641 1.50 7.17 40.75
N ASN A 642 0.24 7.19 40.37
CA ASN A 642 -0.89 7.43 41.27
C ASN A 642 -1.50 6.09 41.69
N VAL A 643 -1.81 5.92 42.98
CA VAL A 643 -2.41 4.69 43.50
C VAL A 643 -3.93 4.81 43.43
N THR A 644 -4.58 3.95 42.66
CA THR A 644 -6.04 3.89 42.55
C THR A 644 -6.57 2.53 43.01
N GLN A 645 -7.89 2.43 43.23
CA GLN A 645 -8.54 1.15 43.56
C GLN A 645 -8.42 0.11 42.43
N GLU A 646 -8.22 0.56 41.19
CA GLU A 646 -8.14 -0.28 39.98
C GLU A 646 -6.69 -0.49 39.50
N GLY A 647 -5.69 -0.08 40.29
CA GLY A 647 -4.26 -0.26 40.00
C GLY A 647 -3.45 1.04 40.03
N ASN A 648 -2.17 0.94 39.66
CA ASN A 648 -1.26 2.09 39.62
C ASN A 648 -1.31 2.77 38.25
N ASP A 649 -1.68 4.05 38.24
CA ASP A 649 -1.70 4.85 37.02
C ASP A 649 -0.35 5.53 36.81
N PRO A 650 0.32 5.34 35.66
CA PRO A 650 1.64 5.90 35.41
C PRO A 650 1.55 7.42 35.23
N ILE A 651 2.29 8.16 36.05
CA ILE A 651 2.49 9.61 35.91
C ILE A 651 3.80 9.89 35.17
N TYR A 652 4.85 9.14 35.50
CA TYR A 652 6.14 9.22 34.81
C TYR A 652 6.65 7.81 34.54
N ALA A 653 7.03 7.52 33.31
CA ALA A 653 7.66 6.26 32.93
C ALA A 653 8.81 6.49 31.95
N ASP A 654 9.83 5.64 32.02
CA ASP A 654 10.99 5.65 31.12
C ASP A 654 11.35 4.26 30.62
N TRP A 655 11.94 4.20 29.43
CA TRP A 655 12.52 2.98 28.88
C TRP A 655 13.52 3.27 27.75
N ASN A 656 14.28 2.25 27.37
CA ASN A 656 15.08 2.26 26.14
C ASN A 656 14.25 1.67 25.01
N PHE A 657 14.23 2.32 23.86
CA PHE A 657 13.55 1.87 22.66
C PHE A 657 14.53 1.91 21.48
N GLY A 658 14.95 0.73 21.02
CA GLY A 658 16.05 0.61 20.06
C GLY A 658 17.36 1.17 20.62
N LEU A 659 18.00 2.06 19.86
CA LEU A 659 19.22 2.78 20.25
C LEU A 659 18.94 4.00 21.14
N GLY A 660 17.70 4.47 21.20
CA GLY A 660 17.30 5.70 21.88
C GLY A 660 16.60 5.46 23.21
N ARG A 661 16.08 6.55 23.75
CA ARG A 661 15.40 6.59 25.05
C ARG A 661 14.07 7.30 24.90
N SER A 662 13.10 6.90 25.70
CA SER A 662 11.78 7.50 25.70
C SER A 662 11.24 7.65 27.13
N VAL A 663 10.68 8.82 27.39
CA VAL A 663 10.08 9.23 28.67
C VAL A 663 8.68 9.77 28.39
N VAL A 664 7.76 9.47 29.31
CA VAL A 664 6.44 10.11 29.32
C VAL A 664 6.20 10.75 30.67
N PHE A 665 5.54 11.90 30.63
CA PHE A 665 4.91 12.52 31.78
C PHE A 665 3.44 12.73 31.44
N THR A 666 2.52 12.02 32.09
CA THR A 666 1.11 11.99 31.68
C THR A 666 0.28 13.18 32.16
N SER A 667 0.86 14.03 33.00
CA SER A 667 0.31 15.33 33.39
C SER A 667 0.97 16.47 32.57
N ASP A 668 0.48 17.69 32.76
CA ASP A 668 1.10 18.88 32.16
C ASP A 668 2.08 19.54 33.13
N ILE A 669 2.99 20.37 32.60
CA ILE A 669 4.07 20.99 33.38
C ILE A 669 3.64 22.28 34.08
N ALA A 670 2.92 23.15 33.38
CA ALA A 670 2.59 24.49 33.85
C ALA A 670 1.18 24.94 33.45
N GLY A 671 0.39 24.06 32.83
CA GLY A 671 -0.90 24.36 32.25
C GLY A 671 -2.03 24.18 33.26
N ARG A 672 -2.96 23.29 32.92
CA ARG A 672 -4.19 23.01 33.65
C ARG A 672 -3.92 22.25 34.94
N TRP A 673 -2.91 21.38 34.98
CA TRP A 673 -2.67 20.39 36.04
C TRP A 673 -1.35 20.55 36.79
N GLY A 674 -0.34 21.19 36.19
CA GLY A 674 1.05 21.22 36.64
C GLY A 674 1.47 22.45 37.45
N LYS A 675 0.56 23.33 37.86
CA LYS A 675 0.91 24.59 38.58
C LYS A 675 1.80 24.37 39.82
N SER A 676 1.61 23.26 40.54
CA SER A 676 2.43 22.91 41.70
C SER A 676 3.83 22.42 41.32
N TRP A 677 4.00 21.87 40.12
CA TRP A 677 5.28 21.42 39.59
C TRP A 677 6.16 22.59 39.18
N SER A 678 5.64 23.57 38.45
CA SER A 678 6.42 24.76 38.05
C SER A 678 6.90 25.61 39.24
N ALA A 679 6.18 25.58 40.36
CA ALA A 679 6.57 26.26 41.60
C ALA A 679 7.52 25.46 42.50
N TRP A 680 7.85 24.21 42.14
CA TRP A 680 8.66 23.32 42.97
C TRP A 680 10.15 23.68 42.90
N SER A 681 10.82 23.74 44.06
CA SER A 681 12.25 24.09 44.15
C SER A 681 13.16 23.18 43.33
N ASP A 682 12.80 21.90 43.20
CA ASP A 682 13.60 20.92 42.46
C ASP A 682 13.11 20.72 41.01
N PHE A 683 12.23 21.59 40.51
CA PHE A 683 11.73 21.53 39.13
C PHE A 683 12.87 21.55 38.10
N LYS A 684 13.78 22.51 38.22
CA LYS A 684 14.94 22.66 37.33
C LYS A 684 15.87 21.42 37.36
N PRO A 685 16.40 20.99 38.53
CA PRO A 685 17.27 19.82 38.57
C PRO A 685 16.57 18.52 38.13
N PHE A 686 15.27 18.38 38.34
CA PHE A 686 14.49 17.22 37.88
C PHE A 686 14.46 17.13 36.35
N TRP A 687 14.07 18.21 35.67
CA TRP A 687 13.97 18.22 34.21
C TRP A 687 15.33 18.26 33.52
N GLU A 688 16.33 18.93 34.11
CA GLU A 688 17.71 18.86 33.63
C GLU A 688 18.21 17.41 33.64
N GLN A 689 18.06 16.69 34.76
CA GLN A 689 18.51 15.30 34.87
C GLN A 689 17.76 14.40 33.89
N THR A 690 16.45 14.61 33.73
CA THR A 690 15.61 13.88 32.80
C THR A 690 16.06 14.07 31.36
N VAL A 691 16.22 15.33 30.92
CA VAL A 691 16.59 15.65 29.55
C VAL A 691 18.03 15.23 29.24
N ARG A 692 18.99 15.43 30.15
CA ARG A 692 20.37 14.92 29.96
C ARG A 692 20.43 13.40 29.88
N TRP A 693 19.58 12.70 30.63
CA TRP A 693 19.46 11.25 30.51
C TRP A 693 18.80 10.86 29.19
N LEU A 694 17.88 11.66 28.67
CA LEU A 694 17.17 11.39 27.43
C LEU A 694 18.03 11.64 26.19
N MET A 695 18.91 12.65 26.23
CA MET A 695 19.79 13.05 25.13
C MET A 695 20.67 11.88 24.65
N ARG A 696 20.89 11.87 23.33
CA ARG A 696 21.80 10.92 22.67
C ARG A 696 23.21 10.99 23.29
N PRO A 697 23.88 9.85 23.49
CA PRO A 697 25.27 9.84 23.92
C PRO A 697 26.19 10.55 22.91
N PRO A 698 27.24 11.25 23.35
CA PRO A 698 28.20 11.88 22.45
C PRO A 698 28.82 10.86 21.50
N VAL A 699 28.90 11.21 20.22
CA VAL A 699 29.47 10.34 19.18
C VAL A 699 30.96 10.07 19.49
N PRO A 700 31.41 8.80 19.50
CA PRO A 700 32.82 8.50 19.72
C PRO A 700 33.71 9.13 18.63
N GLN A 701 34.84 9.73 19.04
CA GLN A 701 35.79 10.36 18.11
C GLN A 701 36.54 9.36 17.22
N ASN A 702 36.49 8.07 17.56
CA ASN A 702 37.17 6.99 16.88
C ASN A 702 36.34 6.35 15.74
N LEU A 703 35.17 6.91 15.40
CA LEU A 703 34.34 6.47 14.27
C LEU A 703 34.18 7.62 13.26
N ALA A 704 34.52 7.36 12.00
CA ALA A 704 34.32 8.27 10.88
C ALA A 704 33.48 7.58 9.79
N LEU A 705 32.46 8.30 9.28
CA LEU A 705 31.57 7.80 8.24
C LEU A 705 31.69 8.71 7.01
N ARG A 706 31.91 8.09 5.86
CA ARG A 706 31.98 8.75 4.55
C ARG A 706 30.87 8.22 3.66
N THR A 707 30.22 9.12 2.96
CA THR A 707 29.10 8.81 2.08
C THR A 707 29.34 9.41 0.70
N ARG A 708 28.95 8.69 -0.35
CA ARG A 708 29.01 9.17 -1.74
C ARG A 708 27.93 8.48 -2.57
N VAL A 709 27.45 9.15 -3.62
CA VAL A 709 26.51 8.58 -4.58
C VAL A 709 27.26 8.27 -5.88
N GLU A 710 27.17 7.02 -6.34
CA GLU A 710 27.66 6.58 -7.65
C GLU A 710 26.50 5.97 -8.44
N GLY A 711 26.05 6.64 -9.51
CA GLY A 711 24.94 6.17 -10.34
C GLY A 711 23.65 6.03 -9.54
N ASP A 712 23.17 4.79 -9.39
CA ASP A 712 21.98 4.43 -8.60
C ASP A 712 22.29 3.93 -7.19
N ARG A 713 23.55 3.98 -6.75
CA ARG A 713 23.99 3.44 -5.46
C ARG A 713 24.50 4.52 -4.53
N GLY A 714 24.00 4.50 -3.30
CA GLY A 714 24.61 5.17 -2.17
C GLY A 714 25.67 4.25 -1.58
N ILE A 715 26.91 4.73 -1.52
CA ILE A 715 28.05 4.02 -0.95
C ILE A 715 28.36 4.64 0.40
N VAL A 716 28.46 3.78 1.41
CA VAL A 716 28.75 4.15 2.80
C VAL A 716 30.03 3.45 3.22
N GLU A 717 31.01 4.22 3.67
CA GLU A 717 32.28 3.72 4.17
C GLU A 717 32.49 4.14 5.62
N LEU A 718 32.64 3.14 6.50
CA LEU A 718 32.93 3.33 7.93
C LEU A 718 34.43 3.10 8.16
N GLU A 719 35.09 4.06 8.79
CA GLU A 719 36.44 3.93 9.34
C GLU A 719 36.34 3.92 10.87
N ALA A 720 36.83 2.85 11.52
CA ALA A 720 36.85 2.72 12.97
C ALA A 720 38.27 2.51 13.52
N LEU A 721 38.62 3.33 14.51
CA LEU A 721 39.86 3.26 15.25
C LEU A 721 39.60 2.66 16.65
N SER A 722 40.58 1.93 17.17
CA SER A 722 40.62 1.47 18.55
C SER A 722 41.01 2.63 19.47
N ASN A 723 40.57 2.57 20.74
CA ASN A 723 40.94 3.54 21.78
C ASN A 723 42.47 3.62 22.01
N ALA A 724 43.22 2.59 21.60
CA ALA A 724 44.68 2.53 21.69
C ALA A 724 45.41 3.06 20.43
N GLY A 725 44.69 3.65 19.45
CA GLY A 725 45.28 4.26 18.26
C GLY A 725 45.58 3.32 17.09
N GLY A 726 45.13 2.06 17.14
CA GLY A 726 45.18 1.10 16.01
C GLY A 726 43.84 0.95 15.28
N PHE A 727 43.76 0.19 14.19
CA PHE A 727 42.48 -0.11 13.53
C PHE A 727 41.64 -1.07 14.37
N ALA A 728 40.34 -0.79 14.52
CA ALA A 728 39.43 -1.70 15.20
C ALA A 728 39.15 -2.89 14.28
N THR A 729 39.34 -4.13 14.74
CA THR A 729 39.17 -5.33 13.90
C THR A 729 37.95 -6.17 14.33
N ASP A 730 37.56 -6.11 15.61
CA ASP A 730 36.43 -6.85 16.19
C ASP A 730 35.19 -5.96 16.42
N VAL A 731 34.81 -5.17 15.42
CA VAL A 731 33.59 -4.35 15.46
C VAL A 731 32.53 -5.00 14.58
N GLN A 732 31.36 -5.28 15.16
CA GLN A 732 30.15 -5.60 14.41
C GLN A 732 29.29 -4.34 14.32
N PRO A 733 29.35 -3.61 13.19
CA PRO A 733 28.52 -2.43 13.02
C PRO A 733 27.09 -2.85 12.67
N ASP A 734 26.12 -2.37 13.46
CA ASP A 734 24.70 -2.42 13.13
C ASP A 734 24.36 -1.12 12.40
N SER A 735 23.86 -1.20 11.16
CA SER A 735 23.55 -0.01 10.36
C SER A 735 22.12 0.00 9.79
N ALA A 736 21.51 1.18 9.86
CA ALA A 736 20.18 1.47 9.35
C ALA A 736 20.23 2.69 8.43
N ILE A 737 19.39 2.65 7.39
CA ILE A 737 19.14 3.76 6.49
C ILE A 737 17.69 4.18 6.66
N ILE A 738 17.49 5.47 6.85
CA ILE A 738 16.18 6.12 6.82
C ILE A 738 16.09 6.84 5.48
N ALA A 739 15.15 6.40 4.65
CA ALA A 739 14.87 7.02 3.36
C ALA A 739 14.06 8.33 3.54
N PRO A 740 13.96 9.17 2.49
CA PRO A 740 13.22 10.42 2.56
C PRO A 740 11.78 10.26 3.04
N ASP A 741 11.09 9.19 2.64
CA ASP A 741 9.71 8.85 3.03
C ASP A 741 9.56 8.31 4.47
N GLY A 742 10.66 8.26 5.22
CA GLY A 742 10.73 7.70 6.57
C GLY A 742 10.73 6.17 6.64
N SER A 743 10.80 5.46 5.50
CA SER A 743 10.98 4.02 5.49
C SER A 743 12.38 3.62 5.96
N LEU A 744 12.45 2.47 6.63
CA LEU A 744 13.68 1.95 7.20
C LEU A 744 14.20 0.77 6.37
N SER A 745 15.48 0.79 6.06
CA SER A 745 16.17 -0.34 5.42
C SER A 745 17.46 -0.66 6.17
N SER A 746 17.75 -1.94 6.34
CA SER A 746 19.02 -2.38 6.93
C SER A 746 20.14 -2.26 5.91
N LEU A 747 21.26 -1.66 6.30
CA LEU A 747 22.48 -1.66 5.49
C LEU A 747 23.40 -2.77 5.97
N SER A 748 23.88 -3.62 5.07
CA SER A 748 24.91 -4.60 5.39
C SER A 748 26.29 -4.02 5.09
N LEU A 749 27.09 -3.82 6.14
CA LEU A 749 28.46 -3.33 6.04
C LEU A 749 29.45 -4.52 5.97
N GLN A 750 30.16 -4.65 4.86
CA GLN A 750 31.19 -5.66 4.66
C GLN A 750 32.57 -5.09 4.97
N GLN A 751 33.39 -5.83 5.70
CA GLN A 751 34.75 -5.42 6.01
C GLN A 751 35.64 -5.53 4.76
N ILE A 752 36.18 -4.40 4.31
CA ILE A 752 37.09 -4.33 3.14
C ILE A 752 38.56 -4.22 3.55
N GLY A 753 38.84 -3.96 4.83
CA GLY A 753 40.17 -3.97 5.42
C GLY A 753 40.15 -3.74 6.93
N PRO A 754 41.30 -3.78 7.61
CA PRO A 754 41.38 -3.49 9.05
C PRO A 754 40.79 -2.12 9.35
N GLY A 755 39.80 -2.06 10.26
CA GLY A 755 39.12 -0.82 10.62
C GLY A 755 38.30 -0.16 9.50
N ARG A 756 38.01 -0.86 8.39
CA ARG A 756 37.25 -0.31 7.26
C ARG A 756 36.12 -1.23 6.80
N TRP A 757 34.90 -0.69 6.74
CA TRP A 757 33.72 -1.36 6.24
C TRP A 757 33.06 -0.55 5.12
N ARG A 758 32.46 -1.25 4.16
CA ARG A 758 31.73 -0.66 3.04
C ARG A 758 30.36 -1.31 2.92
N GLY A 759 29.34 -0.50 2.69
CA GLY A 759 27.99 -0.92 2.36
C GLY A 759 27.48 -0.15 1.15
N GLU A 760 26.58 -0.77 0.39
CA GLU A 760 25.92 -0.17 -0.75
C GLU A 760 24.42 -0.32 -0.60
N PHE A 761 23.67 0.72 -0.93
CA PHE A 761 22.21 0.67 -1.00
C PHE A 761 21.72 1.37 -2.26
N LYS A 762 20.52 1.00 -2.71
CA LYS A 762 19.92 1.59 -3.90
C LYS A 762 19.26 2.93 -3.55
N VAL A 763 19.55 3.95 -4.35
CA VAL A 763 18.92 5.27 -4.26
C VAL A 763 17.73 5.28 -5.22
N GLU A 764 16.53 5.23 -4.64
CA GLU A 764 15.27 5.14 -5.38
C GLU A 764 14.56 6.48 -5.51
N GLU A 765 14.74 7.40 -4.56
CA GLU A 765 14.03 8.67 -4.46
C GLU A 765 15.00 9.84 -4.34
N ALA A 766 14.56 11.03 -4.76
CA ALA A 766 15.26 12.26 -4.44
C ALA A 766 14.97 12.66 -2.99
N GLY A 767 15.98 13.14 -2.28
CA GLY A 767 15.89 13.56 -0.88
C GLY A 767 17.12 13.22 -0.05
N SER A 768 17.03 13.48 1.25
CA SER A 768 18.09 13.18 2.22
C SER A 768 17.89 11.78 2.79
N TYR A 769 18.84 10.88 2.54
CA TYR A 769 18.92 9.59 3.22
C TYR A 769 19.82 9.71 4.44
N LEU A 770 19.31 9.35 5.62
CA LEU A 770 20.14 9.29 6.82
C LEU A 770 20.67 7.89 7.03
N VAL A 771 21.98 7.78 7.14
CA VAL A 771 22.67 6.54 7.47
C VAL A 771 23.14 6.63 8.91
N ASN A 772 22.66 5.73 9.76
CA ASN A 772 23.16 5.58 11.12
C ASN A 772 23.90 4.25 11.25
N VAL A 773 25.09 4.31 11.83
CA VAL A 773 25.92 3.13 12.10
C VAL A 773 26.24 3.11 13.58
N SER A 774 25.79 2.08 14.28
CA SER A 774 26.11 1.85 15.69
C SER A 774 27.14 0.75 15.85
N ALA A 775 28.12 0.99 16.73
CA ALA A 775 29.20 0.06 17.01
C ALA A 775 29.40 -0.07 18.53
N ALA A 776 29.52 -1.30 19.01
CA ALA A 776 29.92 -1.58 20.38
C ALA A 776 31.44 -1.51 20.51
N ALA A 777 31.95 -0.54 21.28
CA ALA A 777 33.36 -0.47 21.61
C ALA A 777 33.65 -1.40 22.80
N GLY A 778 33.92 -2.69 22.55
CA GLY A 778 34.30 -3.62 23.63
C GLY A 778 33.98 -5.11 23.45
N GLY A 779 33.74 -5.59 22.23
CA GLY A 779 33.30 -6.98 22.04
C GLY A 779 31.88 -7.22 22.58
N SER A 780 31.49 -8.49 22.68
CA SER A 780 30.14 -8.98 22.98
C SER A 780 29.68 -8.76 24.43
N ASP A 781 30.03 -7.63 25.06
CA ASP A 781 29.43 -7.21 26.32
C ASP A 781 28.12 -6.44 26.02
N PRO A 782 26.94 -6.98 26.40
CA PRO A 782 25.65 -6.32 26.16
C PRO A 782 25.49 -4.99 26.91
N ASN A 783 26.34 -4.68 27.90
CA ASN A 783 26.38 -3.40 28.60
C ASN A 783 27.46 -2.43 28.09
N ALA A 784 28.25 -2.81 27.08
CA ALA A 784 29.20 -1.90 26.47
C ALA A 784 28.47 -0.71 25.83
N ARG A 785 28.98 0.50 26.06
CA ARG A 785 28.42 1.71 25.46
C ARG A 785 28.51 1.60 23.94
N ARG A 786 27.36 1.44 23.30
CA ARG A 786 27.21 1.52 21.84
C ARG A 786 27.36 2.99 21.45
N GLY A 787 28.33 3.29 20.61
CA GLY A 787 28.44 4.60 19.97
C GLY A 787 27.79 4.55 18.60
N SER A 788 26.98 5.55 18.25
CA SER A 788 26.41 5.69 16.92
C SER A 788 27.07 6.84 16.17
N VAL A 789 27.26 6.68 14.86
CA VAL A 789 27.70 7.73 13.95
C VAL A 789 26.69 7.87 12.81
N GLN A 790 26.36 9.12 12.50
CA GLN A 790 25.42 9.47 11.43
C GLN A 790 26.14 10.14 10.27
N ALA A 791 25.62 9.94 9.07
CA ALA A 791 25.93 10.71 7.89
C ALA A 791 24.67 10.86 7.03
N SER A 792 24.63 11.92 6.23
CA SER A 792 23.58 12.12 5.24
C SER A 792 24.10 11.77 3.85
N VAL A 793 23.22 11.23 3.02
CA VAL A 793 23.39 11.09 1.58
C VAL A 793 22.28 11.93 0.94
N SER A 794 22.64 13.08 0.39
CA SER A 794 21.69 13.98 -0.26
C SER A 794 21.60 13.70 -1.75
N VAL A 795 20.38 13.50 -2.24
CA VAL A 795 20.06 13.29 -3.66
C VAL A 795 19.16 14.46 -4.08
N PRO A 796 19.71 15.47 -4.77
CA PRO A 796 19.04 16.78 -4.85
C PRO A 796 17.82 16.82 -5.76
N TYR A 797 17.80 16.02 -6.83
CA TYR A 797 16.71 15.97 -7.79
C TYR A 797 16.60 14.56 -8.42
N PRO A 798 15.43 14.20 -8.99
CA PRO A 798 15.25 12.94 -9.70
C PRO A 798 16.27 12.75 -10.81
N LYS A 799 16.71 11.50 -11.03
CA LYS A 799 17.75 11.18 -12.03
C LYS A 799 17.35 11.60 -13.44
N GLU A 800 16.06 11.65 -13.73
CA GLU A 800 15.44 12.14 -14.97
C GLU A 800 16.09 13.43 -15.48
N PHE A 801 16.34 14.40 -14.58
CA PHE A 801 16.83 15.72 -14.97
C PHE A 801 18.36 15.79 -15.15
N ARG A 802 19.10 14.70 -14.88
CA ARG A 802 20.56 14.64 -15.15
C ARG A 802 20.86 14.40 -16.63
N THR A 803 19.89 13.88 -17.37
CA THR A 803 20.10 13.44 -18.74
C THR A 803 19.82 14.58 -19.71
N VAL A 804 20.80 14.88 -20.57
CA VAL A 804 20.74 16.02 -21.50
C VAL A 804 20.39 15.63 -22.94
N ARG A 805 20.25 14.33 -23.23
CA ARG A 805 19.95 13.79 -24.56
C ARG A 805 19.29 12.43 -24.49
N ASP A 806 18.61 12.02 -25.57
CA ASP A 806 18.10 10.66 -25.71
C ASP A 806 19.21 9.59 -25.80
N ASN A 807 18.84 8.34 -25.52
CA ASN A 807 19.66 7.15 -25.65
C ASN A 807 19.09 6.21 -26.74
N ARG A 808 19.13 6.70 -27.97
CA ARG A 808 18.76 5.94 -29.17
C ARG A 808 19.44 4.56 -29.28
N ALA A 809 20.68 4.42 -28.81
CA ALA A 809 21.44 3.17 -28.92
C ALA A 809 20.79 1.99 -28.16
N LEU A 810 20.17 2.26 -27.00
CA LEU A 810 19.43 1.23 -26.26
C LEU A 810 18.20 0.77 -27.04
N LEU A 811 17.44 1.70 -27.62
CA LEU A 811 16.24 1.41 -28.40
C LEU A 811 16.57 0.62 -29.67
N GLU A 812 17.63 0.98 -30.38
CA GLU A 812 18.12 0.24 -31.54
C GLU A 812 18.52 -1.20 -31.17
N SER A 813 19.15 -1.38 -30.01
CA SER A 813 19.51 -2.71 -29.49
C SER A 813 18.28 -3.57 -29.18
N ILE A 814 17.21 -2.98 -28.61
CA ILE A 814 15.93 -3.67 -28.34
C ILE A 814 15.26 -4.12 -29.65
N ALA A 815 15.19 -3.24 -30.65
CA ALA A 815 14.62 -3.56 -31.95
C ALA A 815 15.42 -4.68 -32.64
N GLN A 816 16.76 -4.61 -32.61
CA GLN A 816 17.62 -5.62 -33.22
C GLN A 816 17.49 -6.99 -32.56
N GLU A 817 17.45 -7.07 -31.23
CA GLU A 817 17.35 -8.34 -30.49
C GLU A 817 16.00 -9.04 -30.75
N THR A 818 14.93 -8.26 -30.98
CA THR A 818 13.57 -8.78 -31.18
C THR A 818 13.16 -8.93 -32.65
N GLY A 819 13.99 -8.47 -33.59
CA GLY A 819 13.64 -8.41 -35.02
C GLY A 819 12.59 -7.35 -35.35
N GLY A 820 12.41 -6.35 -34.48
CA GLY A 820 11.56 -5.18 -34.70
C GLY A 820 12.26 -4.08 -35.51
N ARG A 821 11.55 -2.97 -35.71
CA ARG A 821 11.96 -1.84 -36.55
C ARG A 821 12.14 -0.56 -35.73
N VAL A 822 12.96 0.35 -36.24
CA VAL A 822 13.07 1.71 -35.73
C VAL A 822 12.20 2.61 -36.60
N LEU A 823 11.14 3.17 -36.03
CA LEU A 823 10.20 4.05 -36.71
C LEU A 823 10.52 5.51 -36.34
N ALA A 824 10.44 6.40 -37.32
CA ALA A 824 10.62 7.83 -37.07
C ALA A 824 9.33 8.46 -36.52
N LEU A 825 9.44 9.25 -35.46
CA LEU A 825 8.32 9.99 -34.90
C LEU A 825 7.70 10.92 -35.97
N GLY A 826 6.39 10.82 -36.19
CA GLY A 826 5.69 11.66 -37.16
C GLY A 826 5.79 11.20 -38.62
N ASP A 827 6.30 10.00 -38.90
CA ASP A 827 6.26 9.42 -40.24
C ASP A 827 4.79 9.09 -40.64
N ALA A 828 4.17 10.04 -41.34
CA ALA A 828 2.80 9.96 -41.79
C ALA A 828 2.55 8.86 -42.84
N ILE A 829 3.60 8.39 -43.53
CA ILE A 829 3.49 7.28 -44.50
C ILE A 829 3.40 5.98 -43.71
N ALA A 830 4.30 5.76 -42.75
CA ALA A 830 4.25 4.59 -41.88
C ALA A 830 2.94 4.51 -41.06
N ALA A 831 2.39 5.66 -40.64
CA ALA A 831 1.08 5.70 -39.98
C ALA A 831 -0.07 5.31 -40.92
N LYS A 832 -0.05 5.77 -42.19
CA LYS A 832 -1.10 5.48 -43.19
C LYS A 832 -1.05 4.05 -43.71
N ASP A 833 0.15 3.48 -43.82
CA ASP A 833 0.34 2.11 -44.32
C ASP A 833 0.04 1.05 -43.24
N GLY A 834 -0.35 1.47 -42.02
CA GLY A 834 -0.70 0.56 -40.94
C GLY A 834 0.49 -0.27 -40.48
N VAL A 835 1.71 0.30 -40.47
CA VAL A 835 2.97 -0.39 -40.16
C VAL A 835 2.91 -1.12 -38.80
N ALA A 836 2.20 -0.55 -37.83
CA ALA A 836 1.93 -1.15 -36.52
C ALA A 836 1.13 -2.48 -36.58
N PHE A 837 0.44 -2.76 -37.69
CA PHE A 837 -0.39 -3.94 -37.95
C PHE A 837 0.09 -4.75 -39.17
N GLU A 838 1.34 -4.58 -39.61
CA GLU A 838 1.88 -5.41 -40.68
C GLU A 838 2.18 -6.84 -40.20
N LYS A 839 1.79 -7.84 -40.98
CA LYS A 839 1.99 -9.28 -40.68
C LYS A 839 3.43 -9.78 -40.87
N THR A 840 4.32 -8.93 -41.37
CA THR A 840 5.71 -9.27 -41.65
C THR A 840 6.44 -9.66 -40.36
N ALA A 841 7.13 -10.81 -40.37
CA ALA A 841 7.89 -11.35 -39.24
C ALA A 841 7.10 -11.73 -37.96
N LEU A 842 5.77 -11.90 -38.04
CA LEU A 842 4.95 -12.34 -36.90
C LEU A 842 4.74 -13.86 -36.88
N ALA A 843 4.82 -14.46 -35.68
CA ALA A 843 4.34 -15.82 -35.46
C ALA A 843 2.81 -15.82 -35.42
N ILE A 844 2.17 -16.39 -36.45
CA ILE A 844 0.72 -16.47 -36.55
C ILE A 844 0.23 -17.63 -35.67
N PRO A 845 -0.61 -17.38 -34.64
CA PRO A 845 -1.14 -18.44 -33.82
C PRO A 845 -2.17 -19.29 -34.59
N GLU A 846 -2.09 -20.59 -34.42
CA GLU A 846 -3.11 -21.53 -34.89
C GLU A 846 -4.13 -21.77 -33.75
N SER A 847 -5.37 -21.33 -33.95
CA SER A 847 -6.45 -21.61 -33.02
C SER A 847 -7.16 -22.90 -33.44
N ALA A 848 -7.16 -23.89 -32.55
CA ALA A 848 -7.79 -25.20 -32.79
C ALA A 848 -9.20 -25.21 -32.18
N LYS A 849 -10.25 -25.13 -33.00
CA LYS A 849 -11.64 -25.28 -32.53
C LYS A 849 -12.00 -26.77 -32.48
N ARG A 850 -12.23 -27.30 -31.29
CA ARG A 850 -12.64 -28.70 -31.07
C ARG A 850 -14.04 -28.95 -31.65
N ILE A 851 -14.21 -30.01 -32.46
CA ILE A 851 -15.50 -30.39 -33.09
C ILE A 851 -16.08 -31.70 -32.50
N TRP A 852 -15.36 -32.36 -31.60
CA TRP A 852 -15.76 -33.67 -31.08
C TRP A 852 -17.14 -33.66 -30.38
N ASP A 853 -17.53 -32.55 -29.75
CA ASP A 853 -18.85 -32.37 -29.11
C ASP A 853 -20.00 -32.62 -30.08
N LEU A 854 -19.89 -32.07 -31.30
CA LEU A 854 -20.89 -32.23 -32.35
C LEU A 854 -20.97 -33.69 -32.82
N LEU A 855 -19.81 -34.36 -32.96
CA LEU A 855 -19.74 -35.77 -33.35
C LEU A 855 -20.32 -36.69 -32.27
N ALA A 856 -20.12 -36.37 -30.99
CA ALA A 856 -20.69 -37.10 -29.87
C ALA A 856 -22.22 -36.96 -29.81
N ILE A 857 -22.75 -35.74 -30.04
CA ILE A 857 -24.20 -35.50 -30.11
C ILE A 857 -24.83 -36.27 -31.28
N ILE A 858 -24.19 -36.23 -32.47
CA ILE A 858 -24.64 -37.00 -33.64
C ILE A 858 -24.59 -38.51 -33.35
N ALA A 859 -23.51 -39.00 -32.71
CA ALA A 859 -23.38 -40.40 -32.33
C ALA A 859 -24.49 -40.85 -31.38
N ALA A 860 -24.84 -40.04 -30.38
CA ALA A 860 -25.92 -40.32 -29.44
C ALA A 860 -27.28 -40.39 -30.16
N GLY A 861 -27.57 -39.46 -31.07
CA GLY A 861 -28.78 -39.47 -31.90
C GLY A 861 -28.88 -40.71 -32.80
N CYS A 862 -27.80 -41.04 -33.51
CA CYS A 862 -27.73 -42.23 -34.36
C CYS A 862 -27.84 -43.54 -33.54
N PHE A 863 -27.30 -43.57 -32.32
CA PHE A 863 -27.40 -44.73 -31.43
C PHE A 863 -28.85 -44.95 -30.96
N LEU A 864 -29.57 -43.88 -30.60
CA LEU A 864 -31.00 -43.97 -30.26
C LEU A 864 -31.82 -44.48 -31.45
N LEU A 865 -31.53 -44.02 -32.67
CA LEU A 865 -32.15 -44.53 -33.90
C LEU A 865 -31.83 -46.01 -34.15
N ASP A 866 -30.58 -46.43 -33.95
CA ASP A 866 -30.17 -47.84 -34.07
C ASP A 866 -30.91 -48.74 -33.06
N VAL A 867 -31.07 -48.29 -31.81
CA VAL A 867 -31.85 -49.01 -30.80
C VAL A 867 -33.34 -49.05 -31.16
N ALA A 868 -33.88 -47.93 -31.64
CA ALA A 868 -35.29 -47.82 -32.05
C ALA A 868 -35.61 -48.79 -33.19
N VAL A 869 -34.80 -48.84 -34.25
CA VAL A 869 -34.98 -49.76 -35.39
C VAL A 869 -34.88 -51.23 -34.96
N ARG A 870 -34.05 -51.54 -33.95
CA ARG A 870 -33.90 -52.91 -33.44
C ARG A 870 -35.07 -53.36 -32.57
N ARG A 871 -35.51 -52.52 -31.61
CA ARG A 871 -36.46 -52.90 -30.55
C ARG A 871 -37.92 -52.56 -30.82
N LEU A 872 -38.20 -51.55 -31.63
CA LEU A 872 -39.57 -51.24 -32.03
C LEU A 872 -39.85 -52.03 -33.31
N THR A 873 -40.86 -52.90 -33.29
CA THR A 873 -41.46 -53.44 -34.52
C THR A 873 -42.19 -52.30 -35.20
N PHE A 874 -41.43 -51.47 -35.92
CA PHE A 874 -42.00 -50.47 -36.81
C PHE A 874 -42.74 -51.23 -37.90
N ASP A 875 -44.08 -51.19 -37.83
CA ASP A 875 -44.91 -51.53 -38.97
C ASP A 875 -44.60 -50.52 -40.07
N ALA A 876 -43.72 -50.92 -41.00
CA ALA A 876 -43.18 -50.07 -42.04
C ALA A 876 -44.30 -49.47 -42.90
N ASP A 877 -45.46 -50.13 -42.95
CA ASP A 877 -46.65 -49.66 -43.65
C ASP A 877 -47.40 -48.57 -42.87
N ALA A 878 -47.40 -48.60 -41.54
CA ALA A 878 -47.96 -47.54 -40.70
C ALA A 878 -47.06 -46.28 -40.70
N ALA A 879 -45.74 -46.46 -40.71
CA ALA A 879 -44.77 -45.36 -40.80
C ALA A 879 -44.75 -44.73 -42.20
N ARG A 880 -44.82 -45.53 -43.29
CA ARG A 880 -44.99 -45.00 -44.65
C ARG A 880 -46.33 -44.28 -44.83
N LYS A 881 -47.43 -44.81 -44.28
CA LYS A 881 -48.74 -44.12 -44.32
C LYS A 881 -48.71 -42.79 -43.55
N ARG A 882 -48.01 -42.71 -42.41
CA ARG A 882 -47.84 -41.46 -41.66
C ARG A 882 -46.90 -40.46 -42.34
N LEU A 883 -45.81 -40.94 -42.94
CA LEU A 883 -44.88 -40.08 -43.68
C LEU A 883 -45.49 -39.61 -45.01
N GLN A 884 -46.26 -40.45 -45.71
CA GLN A 884 -47.05 -40.04 -46.88
C GLN A 884 -48.18 -39.10 -46.50
N SER A 885 -48.85 -39.27 -45.35
CA SER A 885 -49.84 -38.29 -44.88
C SER A 885 -49.22 -36.97 -44.44
N ALA A 886 -47.95 -36.97 -44.01
CA ALA A 886 -47.20 -35.75 -43.68
C ALA A 886 -46.56 -35.08 -44.92
N MET A 887 -46.42 -35.80 -46.03
CA MET A 887 -45.80 -35.31 -47.27
C MET A 887 -46.79 -35.11 -48.43
N THR A 888 -48.09 -35.36 -48.23
CA THR A 888 -49.15 -34.82 -49.11
C THR A 888 -49.24 -33.30 -48.91
N PRO A 889 -49.18 -32.49 -49.97
CA PRO A 889 -49.24 -31.04 -49.85
C PRO A 889 -50.66 -30.64 -49.43
N LEU A 890 -50.78 -30.05 -48.24
CA LEU A 890 -51.96 -29.27 -47.86
C LEU A 890 -52.00 -28.01 -48.73
N GLY A 891 -52.56 -28.17 -49.92
CA GLY A 891 -53.20 -27.07 -50.63
C GLY A 891 -54.51 -26.72 -49.93
N ALA A 892 -54.71 -25.42 -49.71
CA ALA A 892 -55.94 -24.76 -49.27
C ALA A 892 -56.45 -25.11 -47.85
N GLY A 893 -55.92 -24.37 -46.86
CA GLY A 893 -56.43 -24.31 -45.49
C GLY A 893 -55.71 -23.23 -44.66
N GLY A 894 -55.54 -22.04 -45.23
CA GLY A 894 -54.68 -20.97 -44.73
C GLY A 894 -55.21 -20.13 -43.56
N ASP A 895 -56.38 -20.40 -43.00
CA ASP A 895 -57.00 -19.47 -42.02
C ASP A 895 -57.04 -19.97 -40.57
N ALA A 896 -56.65 -21.21 -40.26
CA ALA A 896 -56.70 -21.73 -38.90
C ALA A 896 -55.42 -21.47 -38.06
N THR A 897 -54.25 -21.36 -38.70
CA THR A 897 -52.96 -21.25 -37.99
C THR A 897 -52.55 -19.82 -37.67
N VAL A 898 -53.02 -18.83 -38.45
CA VAL A 898 -52.79 -17.40 -38.15
C VAL A 898 -53.68 -16.91 -37.00
N ALA A 899 -54.87 -17.50 -36.83
CA ALA A 899 -55.76 -17.23 -35.69
C ALA A 899 -55.17 -17.75 -34.36
N ALA A 900 -54.51 -18.91 -34.38
CA ALA A 900 -53.83 -19.48 -33.21
C ALA A 900 -52.57 -18.69 -32.81
N TRP A 901 -51.82 -18.17 -33.78
CA TRP A 901 -50.65 -17.32 -33.52
C TRP A 901 -51.03 -15.91 -33.04
N LYS A 902 -52.10 -15.31 -33.58
CA LYS A 902 -52.66 -14.05 -33.08
C LYS A 902 -53.24 -14.18 -31.67
N THR A 903 -53.80 -15.33 -31.28
CA THR A 903 -54.30 -15.58 -29.93
C THR A 903 -53.20 -15.90 -28.91
N ALA A 904 -52.07 -16.46 -29.33
CA ALA A 904 -50.89 -16.62 -28.46
C ALA A 904 -50.13 -15.31 -28.25
N ARG A 905 -49.99 -14.47 -29.30
CA ARG A 905 -49.35 -13.15 -29.20
C ARG A 905 -50.18 -12.13 -28.42
N ASN A 906 -51.51 -12.20 -28.53
CA ASN A 906 -52.43 -11.38 -27.72
C ASN A 906 -52.61 -11.88 -26.27
N ARG A 907 -52.05 -13.04 -25.89
CA ARG A 907 -51.97 -13.50 -24.49
C ARG A 907 -50.61 -13.22 -23.83
N ALA A 908 -49.55 -13.01 -24.62
CA ALA A 908 -48.24 -12.58 -24.11
C ALA A 908 -48.08 -11.04 -24.08
N GLY A 909 -48.93 -10.29 -24.81
CA GLY A 909 -48.90 -8.82 -24.85
C GLY A 909 -49.75 -8.10 -23.80
N THR A 910 -50.55 -8.81 -23.01
CA THR A 910 -51.51 -8.25 -22.02
C THR A 910 -51.18 -8.61 -20.57
N ALA A 911 -49.96 -9.08 -20.30
CA ALA A 911 -49.40 -9.25 -18.95
C ALA A 911 -48.24 -8.25 -18.68
N ARG A 912 -48.16 -7.18 -19.45
CA ARG A 912 -47.33 -5.99 -19.20
C ARG A 912 -48.20 -4.75 -19.39
N GLY A 913 -48.87 -4.37 -18.31
CA GLY A 913 -49.64 -3.14 -18.25
C GLY A 913 -50.85 -3.32 -17.36
N ILE A 914 -50.86 -2.54 -16.28
CA ILE A 914 -51.93 -2.37 -15.28
C ILE A 914 -51.83 -3.32 -14.07
N ALA A 915 -51.02 -2.90 -13.09
CA ALA A 915 -51.49 -2.66 -11.72
C ALA A 915 -50.28 -2.30 -10.83
N ALA A 916 -49.91 -1.02 -10.85
CA ALA A 916 -49.40 -0.38 -9.65
C ALA A 916 -50.59 -0.16 -8.72
N SER A 917 -50.44 -0.46 -7.43
CA SER A 917 -50.95 0.27 -6.25
C SER A 917 -51.22 -0.67 -5.05
N GLN A 918 -50.65 -0.27 -3.92
CA GLN A 918 -51.10 -0.50 -2.52
C GLN A 918 -50.67 -1.76 -1.72
N GLU A 919 -49.83 -1.44 -0.73
CA GLU A 919 -49.94 -1.74 0.73
C GLU A 919 -49.35 -3.05 1.32
N ASP A 920 -48.12 -2.90 1.86
CA ASP A 920 -47.72 -3.06 3.28
C ASP A 920 -47.64 -4.47 3.96
N PRO A 921 -47.03 -4.64 5.18
CA PRO A 921 -45.81 -5.44 5.39
C PRO A 921 -45.92 -6.53 6.50
N LEU A 922 -44.77 -7.13 6.84
CA LEU A 922 -44.45 -8.09 7.94
C LEU A 922 -44.83 -9.58 7.68
N ALA A 923 -44.09 -10.62 8.09
CA ALA A 923 -42.72 -10.83 8.52
C ALA A 923 -42.50 -12.36 8.67
N THR A 924 -41.22 -12.77 8.62
CA THR A 924 -40.62 -13.92 9.34
C THR A 924 -40.46 -15.25 8.60
N ARG A 925 -39.21 -15.46 8.18
CA ARG A 925 -38.31 -16.63 8.36
C ARG A 925 -38.94 -18.03 8.40
N MET A 926 -38.44 -18.90 7.51
CA MET A 926 -37.66 -20.10 7.89
C MET A 926 -37.22 -20.86 6.62
N GLY A 927 -35.90 -21.02 6.42
CA GLY A 927 -35.38 -22.29 5.90
C GLY A 927 -35.31 -23.32 7.06
N PRO A 928 -34.86 -24.58 6.88
CA PRO A 928 -33.76 -24.93 5.99
C PRO A 928 -33.79 -26.37 5.39
N ALA A 929 -32.74 -26.66 4.62
CA ALA A 929 -32.04 -27.94 4.44
C ALA A 929 -32.78 -29.15 3.82
N LEU A 930 -32.21 -29.59 2.70
CA LEU A 930 -32.51 -30.80 1.95
C LEU A 930 -32.04 -32.06 2.68
N ASP A 931 -33.00 -32.92 2.98
CA ASP A 931 -32.84 -34.37 3.15
C ASP A 931 -32.81 -35.04 1.78
N THR A 932 -31.86 -35.96 1.55
CA THR A 932 -32.12 -37.10 0.66
C THR A 932 -31.46 -38.36 1.23
N LYS A 933 -32.30 -39.32 1.63
CA LYS A 933 -31.97 -40.74 1.78
C LYS A 933 -33.16 -41.59 1.32
N SER A 934 -32.82 -42.84 0.99
CA SER A 934 -33.65 -43.98 0.55
C SER A 934 -34.02 -44.04 -0.94
N GLU A 935 -33.92 -45.17 -1.64
CA GLU A 935 -33.45 -46.52 -1.29
C GLU A 935 -33.34 -47.39 -2.57
N ALA A 936 -32.34 -48.28 -2.56
CA ALA A 936 -32.29 -49.66 -3.08
C ALA A 936 -32.73 -50.03 -4.53
N SER A 937 -31.78 -50.59 -5.30
CA SER A 937 -31.81 -52.00 -5.76
C SER A 937 -30.62 -52.39 -6.69
N ASP A 938 -29.84 -53.36 -6.19
CA ASP A 938 -29.35 -54.61 -6.79
C ASP A 938 -28.47 -54.75 -8.07
N ALA A 939 -27.53 -55.72 -7.95
CA ALA A 939 -26.66 -56.43 -8.92
C ALA A 939 -25.56 -55.66 -9.68
N GLY A 940 -24.27 -56.03 -9.75
CA GLY A 940 -23.53 -57.22 -9.31
C GLY A 940 -22.41 -57.57 -10.32
N VAL A 941 -21.14 -57.71 -9.86
CA VAL A 941 -20.08 -58.73 -10.15
C VAL A 941 -18.88 -58.31 -9.29
N GLY A 942 -18.18 -59.09 -8.47
CA GLY A 942 -18.14 -60.51 -8.17
C GLY A 942 -16.67 -60.87 -7.81
N ALA A 943 -16.46 -61.53 -6.66
CA ALA A 943 -15.60 -62.71 -6.47
C ALA A 943 -14.71 -62.74 -5.21
N ARG A 944 -14.89 -63.87 -4.49
CA ARG A 944 -13.95 -64.70 -3.72
C ARG A 944 -13.72 -64.43 -2.23
N GLN A 945 -14.21 -65.43 -1.47
CA GLN A 945 -13.54 -66.24 -0.42
C GLN A 945 -12.92 -65.48 0.77
N ALA A 946 -13.04 -65.89 2.02
CA ALA A 946 -13.73 -66.96 2.72
C ALA A 946 -13.51 -66.68 4.22
N ALA A 947 -14.31 -67.33 5.06
CA ALA A 947 -14.02 -67.66 6.47
C ALA A 947 -14.09 -66.55 7.54
N SER A 948 -15.21 -66.65 8.27
CA SER A 948 -15.29 -66.91 9.70
C SER A 948 -15.12 -65.77 10.72
N THR A 949 -16.27 -65.55 11.38
CA THR A 949 -16.49 -65.56 12.84
C THR A 949 -16.26 -64.30 13.66
N ARG A 950 -17.40 -63.89 14.26
CA ARG A 950 -17.61 -63.40 15.65
C ARG A 950 -16.88 -62.09 16.00
N GLY A 951 -17.52 -61.06 16.55
CA GLY A 951 -18.74 -60.99 17.32
C GLY A 951 -18.51 -59.98 18.46
N SER A 952 -19.63 -59.41 18.93
CA SER A 952 -19.83 -58.64 20.18
C SER A 952 -19.16 -57.27 20.33
N ASP A 953 -20.02 -56.23 20.24
CA ASP A 953 -20.48 -55.41 21.37
C ASP A 953 -19.51 -55.14 22.52
N SER A 954 -19.24 -53.86 22.80
CA SER A 954 -19.94 -53.09 23.83
C SER A 954 -19.16 -51.83 24.26
N VAL A 955 -19.86 -50.71 24.13
CA VAL A 955 -19.96 -49.52 25.02
C VAL A 955 -19.09 -49.52 26.28
N VAL A 956 -18.37 -48.41 26.52
CA VAL A 956 -18.46 -47.48 27.69
C VAL A 956 -17.37 -46.38 27.55
N ASP A 957 -17.81 -45.13 27.62
CA ASP A 957 -17.06 -43.85 27.74
C ASP A 957 -17.08 -43.40 29.24
N PRO A 958 -16.36 -42.39 29.80
CA PRO A 958 -15.30 -41.48 29.31
C PRO A 958 -14.10 -41.24 30.27
N ARG A 959 -13.11 -40.48 29.75
CA ARG A 959 -12.15 -39.54 30.41
C ARG A 959 -10.66 -39.89 30.28
N ASN A 960 -10.02 -39.35 29.25
CA ASN A 960 -8.83 -38.45 29.30
C ASN A 960 -8.26 -38.34 27.88
N ALA A 961 -8.50 -37.21 27.22
CA ALA A 961 -7.82 -36.87 25.96
C ALA A 961 -6.63 -35.96 26.26
N ALA A 962 -5.44 -36.57 26.29
CA ALA A 962 -4.22 -35.94 25.82
C ALA A 962 -4.26 -35.93 24.29
N ASN A 963 -3.73 -34.88 23.65
CA ASN A 963 -3.34 -34.93 22.24
C ASN A 963 -1.89 -34.43 22.13
N PRO A 964 -1.02 -35.11 21.35
CA PRO A 964 0.38 -34.76 21.20
C PRO A 964 0.67 -33.93 19.93
N GLU A 965 1.70 -33.08 20.08
CA GLU A 965 2.82 -32.77 19.20
C GLU A 965 2.67 -32.69 17.66
N GLU A 966 3.06 -31.52 17.11
CA GLU A 966 3.86 -31.43 15.89
C GLU A 966 5.07 -30.50 16.15
N GLU A 967 6.26 -31.09 16.35
CA GLU A 967 7.55 -30.38 16.47
C GLU A 967 8.30 -30.31 15.13
N SER A 968 9.00 -29.20 14.92
CA SER A 968 9.61 -28.78 13.65
C SER A 968 11.00 -29.39 13.35
N PRO A 969 11.46 -29.37 12.08
CA PRO A 969 12.60 -30.14 11.57
C PRO A 969 14.00 -29.71 12.07
N THR A 970 14.12 -28.53 12.67
CA THR A 970 15.39 -27.91 13.09
C THR A 970 16.01 -28.59 14.32
N THR A 971 15.19 -29.17 15.19
CA THR A 971 15.65 -29.92 16.38
C THR A 971 16.30 -31.26 16.01
N ARG A 972 16.05 -31.76 14.80
CA ARG A 972 16.56 -33.05 14.30
C ARG A 972 18.02 -32.96 13.83
N LEU A 973 18.45 -31.80 13.32
CA LEU A 973 19.83 -31.57 12.85
C LEU A 973 20.83 -31.28 13.99
N LEU A 974 20.37 -30.64 15.07
CA LEU A 974 21.21 -30.39 16.25
C LEU A 974 21.51 -31.67 17.06
N ARG A 975 20.62 -32.65 17.06
CA ARG A 975 20.87 -33.97 17.68
C ARG A 975 21.79 -34.87 16.85
N ALA A 976 21.85 -34.69 15.53
CA ALA A 976 22.76 -35.45 14.67
C ALA A 976 24.23 -34.98 14.80
N ARG A 977 24.46 -33.67 14.99
CA ARG A 977 25.82 -33.12 15.15
C ARG A 977 26.43 -33.37 16.53
N LYS A 978 25.61 -33.58 17.57
CA LYS A 978 26.07 -33.86 18.94
C LYS A 978 26.40 -35.34 19.20
N ARG A 979 26.08 -36.24 18.27
CA ARG A 979 26.38 -37.68 18.34
C ARG A 979 27.64 -38.11 17.58
N ALA A 980 28.27 -37.21 16.82
CA ALA A 980 29.47 -37.52 16.04
C ALA A 980 30.80 -37.15 16.73
N THR A 981 30.76 -36.58 17.94
CA THR A 981 31.94 -36.03 18.63
C THR A 981 32.29 -36.74 19.95
N MET A 982 31.70 -37.89 20.26
CA MET A 982 31.89 -38.59 21.55
C MET A 982 32.42 -40.02 21.45
N ASP A 983 32.90 -40.47 20.28
CA ASP A 983 33.33 -41.87 20.08
C ASP A 983 34.80 -41.99 19.61
N ASP A 984 35.70 -41.20 20.20
CA ASP A 984 37.15 -41.41 20.01
C ASP A 984 37.93 -41.09 21.30
N SER A 985 38.22 -42.13 22.09
CA SER A 985 39.40 -42.33 22.95
C SER A 985 39.08 -43.26 24.13
N GLY A 986 39.38 -44.54 23.95
CA GLY A 986 39.66 -45.47 25.05
C GLY A 986 41.17 -45.67 25.16
N GLY A 987 41.71 -45.72 26.39
CA GLY A 987 43.06 -46.23 26.63
C GLY A 987 43.80 -45.73 27.87
N ASP A 988 43.62 -46.46 28.97
CA ASP A 988 44.63 -46.86 29.97
C ASP A 988 45.12 -45.99 31.15
N SER A 989 45.02 -46.67 32.31
CA SER A 989 45.95 -46.77 33.45
C SER A 989 45.90 -45.80 34.64
N ASP A 990 45.42 -46.40 35.75
CA ASP A 990 46.03 -46.48 37.09
C ASP A 990 46.32 -45.24 37.97
N ALA A 991 45.72 -45.33 39.17
CA ALA A 991 46.35 -45.24 40.49
C ALA A 991 45.99 -44.06 41.44
N GLN A 992 45.61 -44.49 42.65
CA GLN A 992 45.76 -43.87 43.98
C GLN A 992 44.82 -42.71 44.37
N GLN A 993 43.83 -43.00 45.22
CA GLN A 993 43.89 -42.93 46.71
C GLN A 993 43.81 -41.50 47.26
N GLY A 994 42.77 -41.22 48.05
CA GLY A 994 42.75 -40.03 48.90
C GLY A 994 41.38 -39.65 49.46
N LYS A 995 40.91 -40.41 50.46
CA LYS A 995 39.76 -40.07 51.32
C LYS A 995 39.92 -38.69 51.97
N GLY A 996 38.83 -37.93 52.10
CA GLY A 996 38.79 -36.72 52.93
C GLY A 996 37.40 -36.08 53.02
N LYS A 997 36.59 -36.64 53.91
CA LYS A 997 35.28 -36.24 54.50
C LYS A 997 35.12 -34.73 54.89
N PRO A 998 33.93 -34.27 55.34
CA PRO A 998 33.14 -33.23 54.68
C PRO A 998 32.87 -31.97 55.56
N SER A 999 32.06 -31.07 54.99
CA SER A 999 31.14 -30.11 55.64
C SER A 999 31.74 -29.02 56.54
N GLU A 1000 31.75 -27.79 56.04
CA GLU A 1000 30.68 -26.81 56.27
C GLU A 1000 30.36 -26.06 54.97
#